data_AF-A0A4R3AX17-F1
#
_entry.id   AF-A0A4R3AX17-F1
#
_cell.length_a   1.000
_cell.length_b   1.000
_cell.length_c   1.000
_cell.angle_alpha   90.00
_cell.angle_beta   90.00
_cell.angle_gamma   90.00
#
_symmetry.space_group_name_H-M   'P 1'
#
loop_
_entity.id
_entity.type
_entity.pdbx_description
1 polymer ?
#
loop_
_entity_poly.entity_id
_entity_poly.type
_entity_poly.pdbx_seq_one_letter_code
_entity_poly.pdbx_strand_id
1 'polypeptide(L)'
;MLSTNLFYEKECAIDGEINKNTFNEKLKNIPFIFDENEKLKSPNDIYFPAKEYAEEFVDKISVVHHLVMDEIKRRWGIESWLTHRINIKEPSSLVFIEKTIIQRGNEFVTVSNAIEIGRYIFKAHLNKILRDSHYSDLQNLPILTSSGKLLPASAAYLSNIYEPKLKIEHLFENDIYLSKDYIEKSIDKREWGSFFIKIGIKEDVGVIGEKINFSRKENWINRHDAVFLNKIQETAGNIYNNSYSGWTYGSGEYKFYPASTFIYSLTFLGLANSYSFSKLLFERVFSILTPLDLKPNYAMGVSGSFGFINKFIGQETLERYGCPANYSKWLIENLAIFPTVNNECKKAAEIILNTEDNISIGSGYLNVLDYRSVLSPEWKEFLNFKEILSIDDYLLVLSEIWKKYSSSGGELNKDDKGRIDLIYEKMSSELLHESDKDKISLWSKSNKLLAKNGIDFLYASELTIITVEGFSAANLVYSSSQKTSIVELMKIFGVNIIDIIRAEIPNYSTEILALKRKIKHISALVALVSIEKSKSHKDWELEYQRISNKLSQIRFFQTAEIYLSYGDDSDKQKRSSWAEGDDFYYVGDCFSPRVLDGLVGPLGRFLKVNYAERILNVLLLETFTNGLEYLEEKGYDISLIPSDLLNLEELEIGYVGNNNRLYNQSDEDLGKMGEIAVLKKLKNIYSNKYHQPLEETDFGFKIADSVEVYWRNINGVTYTNHDFKIIEEGKEIYVDSKATPYGKNIEKLALYISGNELSLMENAEKYLIARVYNVTADPIIEFVSLALYNDL
;
A
#
# COMPACT_ATOMS: atom_id res chain seq x y z
N MET A 1 -66.00 37.87 28.82
CA MET A 1 -66.02 39.32 29.15
C MET A 1 -66.05 39.57 30.66
N LEU A 2 -67.02 39.03 31.42
CA LEU A 2 -67.05 39.13 32.89
C LEU A 2 -65.74 38.66 33.57
N SER A 3 -65.10 37.62 33.03
CA SER A 3 -63.81 37.09 33.49
C SER A 3 -62.65 38.09 33.32
N THR A 4 -62.47 38.67 32.13
CA THR A 4 -61.38 39.62 31.84
C THR A 4 -61.47 40.88 32.70
N ASN A 5 -62.68 41.43 32.86
CA ASN A 5 -62.92 42.59 33.72
C ASN A 5 -62.60 42.26 35.19
N LEU A 6 -63.06 41.11 35.69
CA LEU A 6 -62.80 40.69 37.07
C LEU A 6 -61.30 40.57 37.37
N PHE A 7 -60.51 39.98 36.46
CA PHE A 7 -59.07 39.84 36.67
C PHE A 7 -58.32 41.17 36.59
N TYR A 8 -58.74 42.08 35.71
CA TYR A 8 -58.18 43.43 35.64
C TYR A 8 -58.47 44.24 36.90
N GLU A 9 -59.72 44.21 37.40
CA GLU A 9 -60.09 44.89 38.65
C GLU A 9 -59.32 44.34 39.86
N LYS A 10 -59.11 43.01 39.90
CA LYS A 10 -58.26 42.38 40.92
C LYS A 10 -56.81 42.83 40.81
N GLU A 11 -56.25 42.95 39.62
CA GLU A 11 -54.89 43.49 39.43
C GLU A 11 -54.80 44.93 39.96
N CYS A 12 -55.78 45.76 39.63
CA CYS A 12 -55.82 47.16 40.05
C CYS A 12 -55.89 47.29 41.58
N ALA A 13 -56.51 46.34 42.26
CA ALA A 13 -56.64 46.29 43.72
C ALA A 13 -55.42 45.72 44.47
N ILE A 14 -54.40 45.20 43.76
CA ILE A 14 -53.17 44.69 44.39
C ILE A 14 -52.20 45.83 44.63
N ASP A 15 -51.73 45.96 45.87
CA ASP A 15 -50.69 46.92 46.24
C ASP A 15 -49.28 46.37 45.92
N GLY A 16 -48.47 47.21 45.27
CA GLY A 16 -47.05 46.96 44.98
C GLY A 16 -46.76 46.24 43.66
N GLU A 17 -45.78 46.74 42.91
CA GLU A 17 -45.43 46.25 41.56
C GLU A 17 -44.96 44.78 41.55
N ILE A 18 -44.25 44.33 42.60
CA ILE A 18 -43.78 42.94 42.72
C ILE A 18 -44.96 41.96 42.84
N ASN A 19 -45.98 42.33 43.62
CA ASN A 19 -47.18 41.51 43.80
C ASN A 19 -48.01 41.47 42.52
N LYS A 20 -48.14 42.61 41.83
CA LYS A 20 -48.79 42.70 40.51
C LYS A 20 -48.10 41.83 39.47
N ASN A 21 -46.77 41.90 39.37
CA ASN A 21 -46.00 41.06 38.45
C ASN A 21 -46.19 39.57 38.76
N THR A 22 -46.12 39.18 40.03
CA THR A 22 -46.37 37.79 40.45
C THR A 22 -47.78 37.31 40.09
N PHE A 23 -48.78 38.17 40.22
CA PHE A 23 -50.15 37.88 39.82
C PHE A 23 -50.29 37.72 38.31
N ASN A 24 -49.73 38.65 37.53
CA ASN A 24 -49.75 38.63 36.07
C ASN A 24 -49.03 37.39 35.50
N GLU A 25 -47.90 36.97 36.07
CA GLU A 25 -47.21 35.73 35.65
C GLU A 25 -48.07 34.48 35.85
N LYS A 26 -48.84 34.41 36.95
CA LYS A 26 -49.79 33.30 37.15
C LYS A 26 -50.91 33.32 36.12
N LEU A 27 -51.42 34.51 35.80
CA LEU A 27 -52.54 34.67 34.86
C LEU A 27 -52.19 34.25 33.43
N LYS A 28 -50.94 34.34 33.00
CA LYS A 28 -50.52 33.95 31.63
C LYS A 28 -50.91 32.51 31.26
N ASN A 29 -51.02 31.62 32.24
CA ASN A 29 -51.37 30.21 32.06
C ASN A 29 -52.81 29.87 32.47
N ILE A 30 -53.59 30.85 32.96
CA ILE A 30 -54.98 30.63 33.41
C ILE A 30 -55.93 30.97 32.26
N PRO A 31 -56.83 30.07 31.85
CA PRO A 31 -57.82 30.39 30.82
C PRO A 31 -58.87 31.39 31.31
N PHE A 32 -58.94 32.57 30.69
CA PHE A 32 -59.96 33.59 31.04
C PHE A 32 -60.43 34.47 29.88
N ILE A 33 -59.88 34.29 28.67
CA ILE A 33 -60.23 35.07 27.47
C ILE A 33 -60.89 34.14 26.46
N PHE A 34 -62.04 34.54 25.91
CA PHE A 34 -62.74 33.73 24.91
C PHE A 34 -62.09 33.89 23.53
N ASP A 35 -61.92 32.77 22.83
CA ASP A 35 -61.60 32.74 21.40
C ASP A 35 -62.86 32.81 20.53
N GLU A 36 -62.71 32.92 19.21
CA GLU A 36 -63.81 32.93 18.23
C GLU A 36 -64.70 31.67 18.25
N ASN A 37 -64.24 30.57 18.87
CA ASN A 37 -65.02 29.34 19.06
C ASN A 37 -65.70 29.30 20.44
N GLU A 38 -65.78 30.43 21.13
CA GLU A 38 -66.34 30.59 22.48
C GLU A 38 -65.67 29.70 23.54
N LYS A 39 -64.41 29.31 23.34
CA LYS A 39 -63.61 28.57 24.33
C LYS A 39 -62.72 29.52 25.11
N LEU A 40 -62.65 29.30 26.42
CA LEU A 40 -61.69 30.02 27.27
C LEU A 40 -60.27 29.55 26.97
N LYS A 41 -59.40 30.51 26.71
CA LYS A 41 -57.96 30.32 26.47
C LYS A 41 -57.15 31.12 27.47
N SER A 42 -55.96 30.58 27.76
CA SER A 42 -54.96 31.31 28.52
C SER A 42 -54.35 32.40 27.65
N PRO A 43 -53.82 33.48 28.24
CA PRO A 43 -53.07 34.47 27.47
C PRO A 43 -51.89 33.91 26.68
N ASN A 44 -51.24 32.84 27.15
CA ASN A 44 -50.19 32.16 26.41
C ASN A 44 -50.71 31.38 25.19
N ASP A 45 -52.00 31.10 25.11
CA ASP A 45 -52.61 30.28 24.05
C ASP A 45 -53.47 31.08 23.07
N ILE A 46 -53.57 32.40 23.25
CA ILE A 46 -54.43 33.26 22.43
C ILE A 46 -53.68 34.47 21.88
N TYR A 47 -54.15 34.95 20.74
CA TYR A 47 -53.61 36.10 20.02
C TYR A 47 -54.66 37.19 19.88
N PHE A 48 -54.23 38.45 19.75
CA PHE A 48 -55.11 39.48 19.21
C PHE A 48 -55.34 39.25 17.71
N PRO A 49 -56.52 39.60 17.17
CA PRO A 49 -56.76 39.49 15.74
C PRO A 49 -55.83 40.45 14.96
N ALA A 50 -55.13 39.93 13.94
CA ALA A 50 -54.32 40.73 13.01
C ALA A 50 -55.04 40.92 11.66
N LYS A 51 -54.73 42.02 10.96
CA LYS A 51 -55.25 42.30 9.62
C LYS A 51 -54.52 41.54 8.51
N GLU A 52 -53.23 41.25 8.70
CA GLU A 52 -52.34 40.65 7.70
C GLU A 52 -51.47 39.58 8.38
N TYR A 53 -52.03 38.39 8.59
CA TYR A 53 -51.28 37.23 9.08
C TYR A 53 -51.50 36.03 8.16
N ALA A 54 -50.47 35.18 8.03
CA ALA A 54 -50.40 34.08 7.08
C ALA A 54 -51.68 33.23 7.06
N GLU A 55 -52.43 33.30 5.95
CA GLU A 55 -53.69 32.54 5.74
C GLU A 55 -53.53 31.05 6.06
N GLU A 56 -52.33 30.50 5.80
CA GLU A 56 -51.93 29.10 6.02
C GLU A 56 -52.16 28.60 7.47
N PHE A 57 -52.14 29.48 8.47
CA PHE A 57 -52.26 29.10 9.90
C PHE A 57 -53.38 29.81 10.67
N VAL A 58 -54.20 30.62 10.00
CA VAL A 58 -55.28 31.39 10.67
C VAL A 58 -56.24 30.46 11.42
N ASP A 59 -56.62 29.33 10.80
CA ASP A 59 -57.54 28.36 11.39
C ASP A 59 -56.91 27.48 12.48
N LYS A 60 -55.58 27.57 12.67
CA LYS A 60 -54.80 26.73 13.59
C LYS A 60 -54.43 27.46 14.88
N ILE A 61 -54.66 28.77 14.97
CA ILE A 61 -54.39 29.59 16.15
C ILE A 61 -55.69 30.06 16.79
N SER A 62 -55.68 30.28 18.11
CA SER A 62 -56.80 30.90 18.80
C SER A 62 -56.62 32.41 18.82
N VAL A 63 -57.58 33.15 18.29
CA VAL A 63 -57.63 34.63 18.37
C VAL A 63 -58.77 35.07 19.27
N VAL A 64 -58.60 36.22 19.94
CA VAL A 64 -59.64 36.80 20.81
C VAL A 64 -60.93 37.02 20.04
N HIS A 65 -62.05 36.51 20.57
CA HIS A 65 -63.38 36.66 19.99
C HIS A 65 -63.69 38.13 19.67
N HIS A 66 -64.23 38.43 18.50
CA HIS A 66 -64.48 39.80 18.02
C HIS A 66 -65.27 40.68 19.01
N LEU A 67 -66.36 40.18 19.59
CA LEU A 67 -67.11 40.89 20.64
C LEU A 67 -66.28 41.19 21.90
N VAL A 68 -65.37 40.30 22.29
CA VAL A 68 -64.46 40.53 23.43
C VAL A 68 -63.42 41.58 23.04
N MET A 69 -62.94 41.56 21.80
CA MET A 69 -61.98 42.52 21.29
C MET A 69 -62.55 43.94 21.21
N ASP A 70 -63.80 44.10 20.76
CA ASP A 70 -64.48 45.40 20.72
C ASP A 70 -64.56 46.05 22.11
N GLU A 71 -64.79 45.25 23.15
CA GLU A 71 -64.84 45.71 24.53
C GLU A 71 -63.45 46.01 25.11
N ILE A 72 -62.43 45.23 24.76
CA ILE A 72 -61.03 45.53 25.12
C ILE A 72 -60.63 46.89 24.55
N LYS A 73 -60.94 47.16 23.27
CA LYS A 73 -60.63 48.43 22.59
C LYS A 73 -61.37 49.64 23.18
N ARG A 74 -62.56 49.43 23.76
CA ARG A 74 -63.31 50.50 24.47
C ARG A 74 -62.65 50.89 25.79
N ARG A 75 -61.81 50.03 26.39
CA ARG A 75 -61.18 50.23 27.70
C ARG A 75 -59.66 50.16 27.60
N TRP A 76 -59.03 51.31 27.33
CA TRP A 76 -57.57 51.44 27.19
C TRP A 76 -56.76 50.80 28.33
N GLY A 77 -57.24 50.87 29.58
CA GLY A 77 -56.57 50.26 30.73
C GLY A 77 -56.47 48.73 30.64
N ILE A 78 -57.51 48.06 30.12
CA ILE A 78 -57.53 46.60 29.91
C ILE A 78 -56.65 46.24 28.71
N GLU A 79 -56.78 46.97 27.61
CA GLU A 79 -55.95 46.77 26.42
C GLU A 79 -54.46 46.89 26.74
N SER A 80 -54.08 47.96 27.44
CA SER A 80 -52.71 48.21 27.88
C SER A 80 -52.20 47.12 28.83
N TRP A 81 -53.02 46.68 29.78
CA TRP A 81 -52.67 45.58 30.68
C TRP A 81 -52.48 44.25 29.95
N LEU A 82 -53.42 43.88 29.07
CA LEU A 82 -53.34 42.65 28.29
C LEU A 82 -52.13 42.65 27.35
N THR A 83 -51.82 43.79 26.74
CA THR A 83 -50.70 43.95 25.79
C THR A 83 -49.35 43.98 26.51
N HIS A 84 -49.19 44.79 27.56
CA HIS A 84 -47.88 45.10 28.13
C HIS A 84 -47.55 44.32 29.40
N ARG A 85 -48.55 43.83 30.14
CA ARG A 85 -48.34 43.10 31.41
C ARG A 85 -48.62 41.61 31.28
N ILE A 86 -49.67 41.25 30.56
CA ILE A 86 -50.03 39.86 30.28
C ILE A 86 -49.33 39.35 29.00
N ASN A 87 -48.92 40.25 28.10
CA ASN A 87 -48.15 39.98 26.88
C ASN A 87 -48.93 39.21 25.78
N ILE A 88 -50.21 39.57 25.58
CA ILE A 88 -50.97 39.16 24.39
C ILE A 88 -50.55 40.03 23.22
N LYS A 89 -50.26 39.40 22.09
CA LYS A 89 -49.77 40.08 20.88
C LYS A 89 -50.63 39.69 19.68
N GLU A 90 -50.63 40.55 18.68
CA GLU A 90 -51.06 40.17 17.34
C GLU A 90 -50.09 39.12 16.75
N PRO A 91 -50.58 38.18 15.92
CA PRO A 91 -49.72 37.18 15.30
C PRO A 91 -48.87 37.85 14.22
N SER A 92 -47.55 37.71 14.35
CA SER A 92 -46.56 37.93 13.29
C SER A 92 -45.73 36.67 13.12
N SER A 93 -44.95 36.55 12.03
CA SER A 93 -44.17 35.33 11.82
C SER A 93 -43.20 35.04 12.96
N LEU A 94 -42.55 36.08 13.49
CA LEU A 94 -41.65 35.92 14.63
C LEU A 94 -42.40 35.53 15.90
N VAL A 95 -43.50 36.23 16.22
CA VAL A 95 -44.29 35.96 17.43
C VAL A 95 -44.89 34.56 17.40
N PHE A 96 -45.36 34.10 16.23
CA PHE A 96 -45.87 32.75 16.07
C PHE A 96 -44.79 31.68 16.30
N ILE A 97 -43.58 31.90 15.77
CA ILE A 97 -42.45 30.99 15.99
C ILE A 97 -42.07 30.96 17.48
N GLU A 98 -41.96 32.11 18.14
CA GLU A 98 -41.60 32.19 19.57
C GLU A 98 -42.67 31.58 20.49
N LYS A 99 -43.94 31.94 20.28
CA LYS A 99 -45.03 31.64 21.22
C LYS A 99 -45.74 30.32 20.94
N THR A 100 -45.91 29.95 19.67
CA THR A 100 -46.57 28.68 19.31
C THR A 100 -45.54 27.57 19.08
N ILE A 101 -44.58 27.78 18.19
CA ILE A 101 -43.69 26.70 17.74
C ILE A 101 -42.63 26.36 18.80
N ILE A 102 -41.92 27.35 19.34
CA ILE A 102 -40.85 27.12 20.31
C ILE A 102 -41.43 26.69 21.66
N GLN A 103 -42.39 27.44 22.22
CA GLN A 103 -42.93 27.15 23.55
C GLN A 103 -43.84 25.92 23.59
N ARG A 104 -44.56 25.63 22.49
CA ARG A 104 -45.60 24.59 22.45
C ARG A 104 -45.43 23.60 21.30
N GLY A 105 -44.23 23.49 20.74
CA GLY A 105 -43.94 22.64 19.58
C GLY A 105 -44.36 21.18 19.77
N ASN A 106 -44.19 20.61 20.96
CA ASN A 106 -44.60 19.24 21.27
C ASN A 106 -46.12 19.00 21.24
N GLU A 107 -46.93 20.04 21.41
CA GLU A 107 -48.39 19.97 21.36
C GLU A 107 -48.93 20.37 19.98
N PHE A 108 -48.30 21.36 19.35
CA PHE A 108 -48.75 21.97 18.11
C PHE A 108 -48.28 21.22 16.86
N VAL A 109 -47.07 20.68 16.88
CA VAL A 109 -46.50 19.94 15.75
C VAL A 109 -46.96 18.48 15.81
N THR A 110 -47.58 18.05 14.73
CA THR A 110 -48.16 16.71 14.53
C THR A 110 -47.61 16.11 13.24
N VAL A 111 -47.72 14.80 13.07
CA VAL A 111 -47.29 14.10 11.85
C VAL A 111 -47.91 14.74 10.60
N SER A 112 -49.17 15.17 10.67
CA SER A 112 -49.89 15.78 9.55
C SER A 112 -49.45 17.19 9.17
N ASN A 113 -48.88 17.97 10.10
CA ASN A 113 -48.50 19.38 9.84
C ASN A 113 -47.00 19.65 9.95
N ALA A 114 -46.17 18.68 10.34
CA ALA A 114 -44.75 18.86 10.57
C ALA A 114 -43.98 19.39 9.35
N ILE A 115 -44.30 18.91 8.14
CA ILE A 115 -43.70 19.39 6.88
C ILE A 115 -44.02 20.87 6.64
N GLU A 116 -45.29 21.24 6.79
CA GLU A 116 -45.76 22.62 6.61
C GLU A 116 -45.10 23.58 7.59
N ILE A 117 -45.01 23.18 8.87
CA ILE A 117 -44.37 23.97 9.92
C ILE A 117 -42.87 24.13 9.66
N GLY A 118 -42.16 23.05 9.30
CA GLY A 118 -40.73 23.17 8.99
C GLY A 118 -40.46 24.07 7.79
N ARG A 119 -41.30 24.01 6.74
CA ARG A 119 -41.24 24.94 5.60
C ARG A 119 -41.52 26.38 5.99
N TYR A 120 -42.48 26.60 6.88
CA TYR A 120 -42.76 27.93 7.40
C TYR A 120 -41.54 28.53 8.13
N ILE A 121 -40.91 27.75 9.02
CA ILE A 121 -39.72 28.20 9.76
C ILE A 121 -38.54 28.42 8.80
N PHE A 122 -38.39 27.57 7.78
CA PHE A 122 -37.37 27.74 6.77
C PHE A 122 -37.57 29.03 5.94
N LYS A 123 -38.81 29.37 5.56
CA LYS A 123 -39.10 30.68 4.93
C LYS A 123 -38.71 31.84 5.86
N ALA A 124 -38.98 31.73 7.15
CA ALA A 124 -38.55 32.73 8.13
C ALA A 124 -37.01 32.82 8.27
N HIS A 125 -36.30 31.70 8.12
CA HIS A 125 -34.85 31.64 8.02
C HIS A 125 -34.32 32.41 6.80
N LEU A 126 -34.85 32.11 5.61
CA LEU A 126 -34.46 32.77 4.35
C LEU A 126 -34.70 34.28 4.40
N ASN A 127 -35.80 34.70 5.02
CA ASN A 127 -36.16 36.10 5.21
C ASN A 127 -35.38 36.79 6.34
N LYS A 128 -34.40 36.11 6.96
CA LYS A 128 -33.55 36.64 8.05
C LYS A 128 -34.35 37.15 9.27
N ILE A 129 -35.50 36.56 9.54
CA ILE A 129 -36.36 36.89 10.70
C ILE A 129 -35.80 36.25 11.98
N LEU A 130 -35.12 35.10 11.85
CA LEU A 130 -34.60 34.33 12.97
C LEU A 130 -33.22 34.82 13.46
N ARG A 131 -33.04 34.82 14.79
CA ARG A 131 -31.79 35.15 15.50
C ARG A 131 -31.16 33.86 16.04
N ASP A 132 -29.91 33.94 16.48
CA ASP A 132 -29.16 32.78 17.01
C ASP A 132 -29.87 32.07 18.17
N SER A 133 -30.49 32.83 19.07
CA SER A 133 -31.30 32.27 20.16
C SER A 133 -32.44 31.38 19.65
N HIS A 134 -33.10 31.77 18.55
CA HIS A 134 -34.22 31.00 18.01
C HIS A 134 -33.76 29.65 17.46
N TYR A 135 -32.60 29.57 16.81
CA TYR A 135 -32.09 28.28 16.35
C TYR A 135 -31.78 27.33 17.52
N SER A 136 -31.24 27.87 18.62
CA SER A 136 -31.03 27.10 19.86
C SER A 136 -32.35 26.59 20.44
N ASP A 137 -33.38 27.43 20.48
CA ASP A 137 -34.69 27.06 21.02
C ASP A 137 -35.43 26.03 20.14
N LEU A 138 -35.15 26.04 18.83
CA LEU A 138 -35.71 25.10 17.85
C LEU A 138 -35.06 23.70 17.90
N GLN A 139 -34.04 23.46 18.72
CA GLN A 139 -33.41 22.14 18.85
C GLN A 139 -34.35 21.04 19.37
N ASN A 140 -35.43 21.44 20.04
CA ASN A 140 -36.47 20.52 20.52
C ASN A 140 -37.69 20.46 19.61
N LEU A 141 -37.67 21.15 18.46
CA LEU A 141 -38.76 21.12 17.50
C LEU A 141 -39.02 19.67 17.04
N PRO A 142 -40.26 19.16 17.13
CA PRO A 142 -40.61 17.88 16.51
C PRO A 142 -40.47 17.98 14.98
N ILE A 143 -39.58 17.18 14.40
CA ILE A 143 -39.36 17.07 12.96
C ILE A 143 -39.77 15.67 12.49
N LEU A 144 -40.26 15.59 11.24
CA LEU A 144 -40.71 14.35 10.64
C LEU A 144 -39.53 13.53 10.12
N THR A 145 -39.45 12.28 10.53
CA THR A 145 -38.46 11.31 10.04
C THR A 145 -38.91 10.66 8.73
N SER A 146 -37.97 10.01 8.04
CA SER A 146 -38.23 9.28 6.80
C SER A 146 -39.23 8.12 6.96
N SER A 147 -39.40 7.55 8.17
CA SER A 147 -40.45 6.55 8.43
C SER A 147 -41.79 7.14 8.89
N GLY A 148 -41.88 8.48 9.03
CA GLY A 148 -43.10 9.19 9.41
C GLY A 148 -43.32 9.36 10.91
N LYS A 149 -42.27 9.24 11.74
CA LYS A 149 -42.31 9.54 13.18
C LYS A 149 -41.88 10.98 13.45
N LEU A 150 -42.22 11.49 14.63
CA LEU A 150 -41.70 12.76 15.10
C LEU A 150 -40.56 12.53 16.08
N LEU A 151 -39.44 13.21 15.84
CA LEU A 151 -38.32 13.29 16.78
C LEU A 151 -37.96 14.74 17.04
N PRO A 152 -37.44 15.10 18.23
CA PRO A 152 -36.78 16.39 18.41
C PRO A 152 -35.67 16.58 17.37
N ALA A 153 -35.51 17.78 16.83
CA ALA A 153 -34.47 18.09 15.83
C ALA A 153 -33.06 17.65 16.30
N SER A 154 -32.71 17.91 17.55
CA SER A 154 -31.44 17.50 18.17
C SER A 154 -31.21 15.98 18.26
N ALA A 155 -32.27 15.19 18.15
CA ALA A 155 -32.21 13.73 18.14
C ALA A 155 -32.20 13.14 16.71
N ALA A 156 -32.43 13.97 15.68
CA ALA A 156 -32.48 13.55 14.29
C ALA A 156 -31.11 13.66 13.59
N TYR A 157 -31.03 13.04 12.42
CA TYR A 157 -29.88 13.03 11.54
C TYR A 157 -30.30 13.37 10.10
N LEU A 158 -29.45 14.06 9.36
CA LEU A 158 -29.73 14.35 7.95
C LEU A 158 -29.74 13.07 7.10
N SER A 159 -30.83 12.84 6.36
CA SER A 159 -30.88 11.80 5.32
C SER A 159 -29.85 12.08 4.22
N ASN A 160 -29.39 11.05 3.53
CA ASN A 160 -28.39 11.14 2.46
C ASN A 160 -28.77 12.12 1.33
N ILE A 161 -30.08 12.34 1.11
CA ILE A 161 -30.58 13.31 0.14
C ILE A 161 -30.12 14.75 0.43
N TYR A 162 -29.91 15.09 1.71
CA TYR A 162 -29.40 16.39 2.16
C TYR A 162 -27.87 16.48 2.14
N GLU A 163 -27.18 15.43 1.67
CA GLU A 163 -25.71 15.36 1.58
C GLU A 163 -24.96 15.58 2.91
N PRO A 164 -25.27 14.80 3.98
CA PRO A 164 -24.52 14.88 5.24
C PRO A 164 -23.04 14.54 5.04
N LYS A 165 -22.18 15.09 5.90
CA LYS A 165 -20.74 14.82 5.92
C LYS A 165 -20.45 13.34 6.15
N LEU A 166 -21.20 12.67 7.02
CA LEU A 166 -21.11 11.23 7.26
C LEU A 166 -22.41 10.55 6.81
N LYS A 167 -22.33 9.77 5.72
CA LYS A 167 -23.49 9.11 5.08
C LYS A 167 -23.74 7.71 5.66
N ILE A 168 -24.50 7.63 6.74
CA ILE A 168 -24.74 6.38 7.48
C ILE A 168 -26.04 5.64 7.15
N GLU A 169 -26.95 6.25 6.36
CA GLU A 169 -28.31 5.72 6.13
C GLU A 169 -28.37 4.29 5.57
N HIS A 170 -27.36 3.89 4.79
CA HIS A 170 -27.26 2.54 4.21
C HIS A 170 -26.64 1.49 5.15
N LEU A 171 -26.03 1.93 6.26
CA LEU A 171 -25.35 1.06 7.22
C LEU A 171 -26.09 0.99 8.56
N PHE A 172 -27.03 1.90 8.80
CA PHE A 172 -27.76 2.01 10.06
C PHE A 172 -29.25 2.24 9.80
N GLU A 173 -30.05 1.18 9.89
CA GLU A 173 -31.47 1.19 9.56
C GLU A 173 -32.36 1.68 10.72
N ASN A 174 -31.92 2.70 11.46
CA ASN A 174 -32.74 3.31 12.51
C ASN A 174 -33.51 4.50 11.97
N ASP A 175 -34.73 4.69 12.48
CA ASP A 175 -35.57 5.81 12.10
C ASP A 175 -35.18 7.11 12.84
N ILE A 176 -34.02 7.66 12.47
CA ILE A 176 -33.52 8.96 12.94
C ILE A 176 -33.38 9.97 11.80
N TYR A 177 -33.58 9.53 10.56
CA TYR A 177 -33.28 10.30 9.36
C TYR A 177 -34.41 11.28 9.02
N LEU A 178 -34.06 12.52 8.68
CA LEU A 178 -35.00 13.57 8.32
C LEU A 178 -35.75 13.28 7.02
N SER A 179 -37.09 13.40 7.02
CA SER A 179 -37.89 13.14 5.81
C SER A 179 -37.48 14.04 4.64
N LYS A 180 -37.35 13.45 3.44
CA LYS A 180 -37.13 14.20 2.19
C LYS A 180 -38.25 15.17 1.84
N ASP A 181 -39.44 14.98 2.42
CA ASP A 181 -40.64 15.74 2.05
C ASP A 181 -40.56 17.21 2.46
N TYR A 182 -39.61 17.60 3.32
CA TYR A 182 -39.36 19.01 3.60
C TYR A 182 -38.88 19.78 2.34
N ILE A 183 -38.14 19.12 1.44
CA ILE A 183 -37.53 19.77 0.28
C ILE A 183 -38.61 20.28 -0.70
N GLU A 184 -38.56 21.58 -0.97
CA GLU A 184 -39.32 22.21 -2.05
C GLU A 184 -38.50 22.21 -3.34
N LYS A 185 -39.09 21.80 -4.47
CA LYS A 185 -38.38 21.59 -5.75
C LYS A 185 -37.62 22.81 -6.27
N SER A 186 -38.00 24.01 -5.84
CA SER A 186 -37.43 25.29 -6.26
C SER A 186 -36.19 25.72 -5.50
N ILE A 187 -35.81 25.03 -4.41
CA ILE A 187 -34.73 25.44 -3.50
C ILE A 187 -33.67 24.35 -3.42
N ASP A 188 -32.40 24.75 -3.33
CA ASP A 188 -31.28 23.81 -3.20
C ASP A 188 -31.40 23.01 -1.89
N LYS A 189 -31.31 21.68 -2.02
CA LYS A 189 -31.27 20.72 -0.91
C LYS A 189 -30.15 21.01 0.10
N ARG A 190 -29.04 21.65 -0.31
CA ARG A 190 -27.94 22.06 0.59
C ARG A 190 -28.30 23.22 1.49
N GLU A 191 -29.16 24.12 1.01
CA GLU A 191 -29.66 25.24 1.82
C GLU A 191 -30.58 24.72 2.93
N TRP A 192 -31.44 23.76 2.58
CA TRP A 192 -32.22 23.00 3.55
C TRP A 192 -31.35 22.28 4.58
N GLY A 193 -30.34 21.52 4.14
CA GLY A 193 -29.40 20.83 5.04
C GLY A 193 -28.74 21.80 6.02
N SER A 194 -28.27 22.95 5.53
CA SER A 194 -27.64 24.00 6.34
C SER A 194 -28.58 24.58 7.41
N PHE A 195 -29.85 24.81 7.06
CA PHE A 195 -30.86 25.24 8.03
C PHE A 195 -31.12 24.17 9.10
N PHE A 196 -31.28 22.91 8.69
CA PHE A 196 -31.55 21.81 9.62
C PHE A 196 -30.40 21.60 10.62
N ILE A 197 -29.16 21.76 10.16
CA ILE A 197 -27.98 21.75 11.04
C ILE A 197 -28.04 22.89 12.06
N LYS A 198 -28.46 24.10 11.66
CA LYS A 198 -28.60 25.24 12.59
C LYS A 198 -29.60 24.96 13.71
N ILE A 199 -30.69 24.24 13.42
CA ILE A 199 -31.67 23.83 14.46
C ILE A 199 -31.27 22.53 15.17
N GLY A 200 -30.02 22.07 15.05
CA GLY A 200 -29.47 20.97 15.84
C GLY A 200 -29.57 19.58 15.23
N ILE A 201 -30.06 19.42 14.00
CA ILE A 201 -30.01 18.13 13.29
C ILE A 201 -28.55 17.77 12.99
N LYS A 202 -28.17 16.52 13.28
CA LYS A 202 -26.79 16.05 13.12
C LYS A 202 -26.49 15.67 11.67
N GLU A 203 -25.25 15.86 11.26
CA GLU A 203 -24.76 15.51 9.91
C GLU A 203 -23.41 14.78 9.88
N ASP A 204 -22.78 14.63 11.04
CA ASP A 204 -21.40 14.15 11.18
C ASP A 204 -21.20 13.42 12.50
N VAL A 205 -19.99 12.87 12.69
CA VAL A 205 -19.54 12.33 13.98
C VAL A 205 -19.23 13.44 14.98
N GLY A 206 -19.50 13.19 16.25
CA GLY A 206 -19.12 14.09 17.34
C GLY A 206 -19.04 13.39 18.69
N VAL A 207 -18.73 14.16 19.72
CA VAL A 207 -18.71 13.69 21.11
C VAL A 207 -19.97 14.16 21.82
N ILE A 208 -20.71 13.22 22.40
CA ILE A 208 -21.96 13.47 23.11
C ILE A 208 -21.79 13.15 24.60
N GLY A 209 -22.32 14.03 25.44
CA GLY A 209 -22.43 13.80 26.87
C GLY A 209 -23.76 13.13 27.21
N GLU A 210 -23.73 12.03 27.98
CA GLU A 210 -24.93 11.27 28.35
C GLU A 210 -24.98 11.03 29.86
N LYS A 211 -26.14 11.27 30.46
CA LYS A 211 -26.41 10.90 31.85
C LYS A 211 -27.00 9.50 31.91
N ILE A 212 -26.25 8.55 32.44
CA ILE A 212 -26.70 7.18 32.65
C ILE A 212 -27.41 7.09 34.01
N ASN A 213 -28.66 6.64 34.00
CA ASN A 213 -29.45 6.43 35.22
C ASN A 213 -29.42 4.95 35.64
N PHE A 214 -28.72 4.66 36.73
CA PHE A 214 -28.55 3.29 37.23
C PHE A 214 -29.83 2.69 37.82
N SER A 215 -30.81 3.51 38.23
CA SER A 215 -32.10 3.02 38.77
C SER A 215 -32.99 2.36 37.72
N ARG A 216 -32.76 2.63 36.42
CA ARG A 216 -33.53 2.08 35.30
C ARG A 216 -32.65 1.13 34.49
N LYS A 217 -32.48 -0.09 35.00
CA LYS A 217 -31.53 -1.07 34.44
C LYS A 217 -31.83 -1.37 32.97
N GLU A 218 -33.10 -1.43 32.57
CA GLU A 218 -33.50 -1.66 31.18
C GLU A 218 -32.92 -0.64 30.19
N ASN A 219 -32.60 0.58 30.63
CA ASN A 219 -32.13 1.66 29.76
C ASN A 219 -30.65 1.55 29.36
N TRP A 220 -29.85 0.76 30.08
CA TRP A 220 -28.40 0.71 29.85
C TRP A 220 -27.80 -0.70 29.80
N ILE A 221 -28.53 -1.72 30.25
CA ILE A 221 -28.02 -3.10 30.31
C ILE A 221 -27.71 -3.70 28.93
N ASN A 222 -28.37 -3.23 27.87
CA ASN A 222 -28.18 -3.71 26.50
C ASN A 222 -27.20 -2.84 25.69
N ARG A 223 -26.55 -1.87 26.33
CA ARG A 223 -25.55 -1.04 25.65
C ARG A 223 -24.26 -1.84 25.46
N HIS A 224 -23.49 -1.44 24.45
CA HIS A 224 -22.17 -2.01 24.14
C HIS A 224 -21.15 -1.82 25.28
N ASP A 225 -21.34 -0.83 26.14
CA ASP A 225 -20.50 -0.47 27.29
C ASP A 225 -21.09 -0.95 28.64
N ALA A 226 -22.12 -1.82 28.63
CA ALA A 226 -22.80 -2.26 29.85
C ALA A 226 -21.86 -2.90 30.88
N VAL A 227 -20.78 -3.57 30.45
CA VAL A 227 -19.76 -4.15 31.34
C VAL A 227 -19.07 -3.08 32.18
N PHE A 228 -18.71 -1.95 31.57
CA PHE A 228 -18.12 -0.81 32.26
C PHE A 228 -19.09 -0.17 33.24
N LEU A 229 -20.33 0.07 32.80
CA LEU A 229 -21.37 0.68 33.62
C LEU A 229 -21.73 -0.19 34.83
N ASN A 230 -21.82 -1.51 34.65
CA ASN A 230 -22.01 -2.46 35.76
C ASN A 230 -20.84 -2.38 36.74
N LYS A 231 -19.59 -2.36 36.26
CA LYS A 231 -18.41 -2.28 37.13
C LYS A 231 -18.40 -0.98 37.95
N ILE A 232 -18.74 0.15 37.35
CA ILE A 232 -18.88 1.42 38.07
C ILE A 232 -19.97 1.34 39.12
N GLN A 233 -21.16 0.86 38.75
CA GLN A 233 -22.29 0.76 39.66
C GLN A 233 -21.96 -0.13 40.85
N GLU A 234 -21.35 -1.30 40.60
CA GLU A 234 -20.95 -2.27 41.62
C GLU A 234 -19.85 -1.69 42.53
N THR A 235 -18.78 -1.15 41.95
CA THR A 235 -17.69 -0.57 42.74
C THR A 235 -18.18 0.60 43.58
N ALA A 236 -18.97 1.52 42.99
CA ALA A 236 -19.56 2.62 43.73
C ALA A 236 -20.46 2.10 44.86
N GLY A 237 -21.29 1.08 44.60
CA GLY A 237 -22.18 0.48 45.59
C GLY A 237 -21.49 -0.24 46.74
N ASN A 238 -20.24 -0.64 46.55
CA ASN A 238 -19.41 -1.26 47.59
C ASN A 238 -18.59 -0.24 48.40
N ILE A 239 -18.69 1.05 48.10
CA ILE A 239 -18.08 2.10 48.92
C ILE A 239 -19.00 2.39 50.11
N TYR A 240 -18.39 2.49 51.28
CA TYR A 240 -19.06 2.72 52.55
C TYR A 240 -18.72 4.10 53.11
N ASN A 241 -19.62 4.67 53.89
CA ASN A 241 -19.39 5.94 54.59
C ASN A 241 -19.49 5.75 56.11
N ASN A 242 -18.37 5.95 56.80
CA ASN A 242 -18.31 6.01 58.25
C ASN A 242 -18.61 7.45 58.70
N SER A 243 -19.85 7.72 59.11
CA SER A 243 -20.17 9.04 59.68
C SER A 243 -19.39 9.27 60.99
N TYR A 244 -18.89 10.49 61.19
CA TYR A 244 -18.07 10.92 62.34
C TYR A 244 -18.73 10.65 63.71
N SER A 245 -20.06 10.64 63.77
CA SER A 245 -20.83 10.17 64.92
C SER A 245 -21.10 8.68 64.76
N GLY A 246 -20.11 7.83 65.05
CA GLY A 246 -20.33 6.40 65.14
C GLY A 246 -21.39 6.09 66.18
N TRP A 247 -22.57 5.61 65.78
CA TRP A 247 -23.26 4.55 66.53
C TRP A 247 -24.38 3.82 65.74
N THR A 248 -24.58 2.57 66.16
CA THR A 248 -25.31 1.41 65.59
C THR A 248 -26.58 1.07 66.43
N TYR A 249 -27.52 0.20 66.06
CA TYR A 249 -27.54 -1.28 66.17
C TYR A 249 -28.79 -1.77 65.41
N GLY A 250 -28.80 -2.74 64.48
CA GLY A 250 -27.82 -3.78 64.13
C GLY A 250 -27.19 -3.66 62.73
N SER A 251 -26.04 -2.98 62.75
CA SER A 251 -24.77 -3.40 62.11
C SER A 251 -24.60 -3.36 60.59
N GLY A 252 -25.16 -2.39 59.88
CA GLY A 252 -24.86 -2.19 58.46
C GLY A 252 -24.08 -0.90 58.20
N GLU A 253 -22.94 -1.00 57.51
CA GLU A 253 -22.40 0.12 56.73
C GLU A 253 -23.47 0.50 55.69
N TYR A 254 -23.89 1.78 55.62
CA TYR A 254 -24.72 2.20 54.48
C TYR A 254 -23.86 2.10 53.24
N LYS A 255 -24.19 1.13 52.39
CA LYS A 255 -23.70 1.09 51.03
C LYS A 255 -24.16 2.34 50.30
N PHE A 256 -23.27 2.91 49.51
CA PHE A 256 -23.66 3.96 48.59
C PHE A 256 -24.71 3.39 47.62
N TYR A 257 -25.82 4.08 47.44
CA TYR A 257 -26.79 3.75 46.41
C TYR A 257 -26.48 4.59 45.16
N PRO A 258 -25.85 4.00 44.12
CA PRO A 258 -25.50 4.73 42.89
C PRO A 258 -26.77 5.04 42.09
N ALA A 259 -27.03 6.32 41.86
CA ALA A 259 -28.22 6.77 41.12
C ALA A 259 -27.90 7.06 39.65
N SER A 260 -26.78 7.74 39.37
CA SER A 260 -26.40 8.07 37.99
C SER A 260 -24.93 8.40 37.83
N THR A 261 -24.43 8.24 36.62
CA THR A 261 -23.13 8.77 36.19
C THR A 261 -23.28 9.58 34.90
N PHE A 262 -22.26 10.34 34.53
CA PHE A 262 -22.21 11.11 33.29
C PHE A 262 -20.98 10.69 32.50
N ILE A 263 -21.14 10.46 31.20
CA ILE A 263 -20.09 9.97 30.30
C ILE A 263 -20.03 10.79 29.02
N TYR A 264 -18.87 10.83 28.37
CA TYR A 264 -18.69 11.41 27.04
C TYR A 264 -18.36 10.31 26.03
N SER A 265 -19.18 10.12 25.00
CA SER A 265 -19.02 9.06 24.01
C SER A 265 -18.96 9.61 22.59
N LEU A 266 -18.33 8.87 21.68
CA LEU A 266 -18.51 9.11 20.24
C LEU A 266 -19.94 8.75 19.82
N THR A 267 -20.53 9.57 18.96
CA THR A 267 -21.79 9.24 18.27
C THR A 267 -21.62 7.97 17.44
N PHE A 268 -22.64 7.12 17.44
CA PHE A 268 -22.69 5.85 16.68
C PHE A 268 -21.63 4.80 17.05
N LEU A 269 -20.88 5.00 18.13
CA LEU A 269 -19.84 4.06 18.56
C LEU A 269 -20.37 2.64 18.78
N GLY A 270 -21.63 2.50 19.23
CA GLY A 270 -22.27 1.20 19.40
C GLY A 270 -22.45 0.37 18.13
N LEU A 271 -22.24 0.97 16.95
CA LEU A 271 -22.29 0.31 15.64
C LEU A 271 -20.89 0.02 15.07
N ALA A 272 -19.84 0.49 15.74
CA ALA A 272 -18.46 0.39 15.26
C ALA A 272 -17.86 -1.02 15.37
N ASN A 273 -18.64 -2.02 15.80
CA ASN A 273 -18.24 -3.43 15.75
C ASN A 273 -18.42 -4.07 14.35
N SER A 274 -19.11 -3.38 13.43
CA SER A 274 -19.19 -3.78 12.03
C SER A 274 -18.06 -3.13 11.24
N TYR A 275 -17.28 -3.93 10.49
CA TYR A 275 -16.14 -3.44 9.71
C TYR A 275 -16.50 -2.28 8.77
N SER A 276 -17.57 -2.41 7.96
CA SER A 276 -17.96 -1.37 7.00
C SER A 276 -18.34 -0.05 7.68
N PHE A 277 -19.00 -0.12 8.83
CA PHE A 277 -19.36 1.06 9.62
C PHE A 277 -18.15 1.65 10.33
N SER A 278 -17.35 0.80 10.97
CA SER A 278 -16.12 1.16 11.68
C SER A 278 -15.15 1.92 10.77
N LYS A 279 -14.91 1.41 9.56
CA LYS A 279 -14.08 2.07 8.55
C LYS A 279 -14.57 3.48 8.24
N LEU A 280 -15.85 3.62 7.91
CA LEU A 280 -16.45 4.91 7.62
C LEU A 280 -16.38 5.87 8.82
N LEU A 281 -16.66 5.37 10.02
CA LEU A 281 -16.65 6.15 11.25
C LEU A 281 -15.25 6.64 11.59
N PHE A 282 -14.24 5.76 11.61
CA PHE A 282 -12.89 6.10 12.02
C PHE A 282 -12.11 6.88 10.96
N GLU A 283 -12.42 6.71 9.67
CA GLU A 283 -11.96 7.65 8.62
C GLU A 283 -12.41 9.09 8.95
N ARG A 284 -13.64 9.25 9.46
CA ARG A 284 -14.16 10.56 9.84
C ARG A 284 -13.63 11.05 11.19
N VAL A 285 -13.57 10.20 12.21
CA VAL A 285 -13.07 10.54 13.55
C VAL A 285 -11.64 11.05 13.47
N PHE A 286 -10.73 10.32 12.81
CA PHE A 286 -9.33 10.71 12.72
C PHE A 286 -9.09 11.96 11.88
N SER A 287 -10.03 12.33 10.99
CA SER A 287 -9.89 13.50 10.12
C SER A 287 -10.43 14.80 10.71
N ILE A 288 -11.36 14.75 11.67
CA ILE A 288 -12.00 15.97 12.22
C ILE A 288 -11.87 16.12 13.74
N LEU A 289 -11.56 15.05 14.46
CA LEU A 289 -11.43 15.06 15.92
C LEU A 289 -9.98 14.85 16.34
N THR A 290 -9.67 15.35 17.52
CA THR A 290 -8.47 15.05 18.27
C THR A 290 -8.80 14.17 19.48
N PRO A 291 -7.83 13.43 20.04
CA PRO A 291 -8.06 12.71 21.30
C PRO A 291 -8.61 13.57 22.44
N LEU A 292 -8.27 14.86 22.50
CA LEU A 292 -8.76 15.78 23.53
C LEU A 292 -10.27 16.03 23.45
N ASP A 293 -10.85 15.92 22.26
CA ASP A 293 -12.30 16.10 22.07
C ASP A 293 -13.10 15.00 22.79
N LEU A 294 -12.52 13.81 22.92
CA LEU A 294 -13.08 12.68 23.68
C LEU A 294 -13.11 12.91 25.19
N LYS A 295 -12.65 14.07 25.67
CA LYS A 295 -12.54 14.41 27.09
C LYS A 295 -11.80 13.33 27.90
N PRO A 296 -10.59 12.89 27.50
CA PRO A 296 -9.86 11.81 28.14
C PRO A 296 -9.45 12.14 29.59
N ASN A 297 -9.48 13.42 29.98
CA ASN A 297 -9.19 13.88 31.34
C ASN A 297 -10.46 14.21 32.14
N TYR A 298 -11.66 13.83 31.64
CA TYR A 298 -12.89 14.07 32.37
C TYR A 298 -12.93 13.24 33.66
N ALA A 299 -13.01 13.93 34.79
CA ALA A 299 -13.15 13.30 36.10
C ALA A 299 -14.55 12.73 36.30
N MET A 300 -14.73 11.50 35.83
CA MET A 300 -15.99 10.78 35.96
C MET A 300 -16.28 10.50 37.44
N GLY A 301 -17.56 10.57 37.80
CA GLY A 301 -18.02 10.16 39.11
C GLY A 301 -19.45 9.68 39.11
N VAL A 302 -19.88 9.20 40.27
CA VAL A 302 -21.21 8.66 40.48
C VAL A 302 -21.95 9.51 41.49
N SER A 303 -23.11 10.01 41.08
CA SER A 303 -24.07 10.66 41.98
C SER A 303 -25.00 9.59 42.57
N GLY A 304 -25.28 9.71 43.86
CA GLY A 304 -26.07 8.71 44.59
C GLY A 304 -26.34 9.18 46.00
N SER A 305 -26.54 8.23 46.92
CA SER A 305 -26.84 8.55 48.31
C SER A 305 -26.27 7.54 49.30
N PHE A 306 -25.98 7.99 50.53
CA PHE A 306 -25.85 7.12 51.69
C PHE A 306 -27.10 7.31 52.56
N GLY A 307 -28.03 6.36 52.53
CA GLY A 307 -29.35 6.54 53.13
C GLY A 307 -30.06 7.76 52.52
N PHE A 308 -30.39 8.76 53.34
CA PHE A 308 -31.10 9.97 52.90
C PHE A 308 -30.18 11.13 52.46
N ILE A 309 -28.85 10.93 52.46
CA ILE A 309 -27.89 11.99 52.15
C ILE A 309 -27.37 11.80 50.73
N ASN A 310 -27.67 12.76 49.84
CA ASN A 310 -27.08 12.82 48.51
C ASN A 310 -25.56 13.02 48.59
N LYS A 311 -24.82 12.21 47.82
CA LYS A 311 -23.36 12.26 47.75
C LYS A 311 -22.87 12.01 46.33
N PHE A 312 -21.61 12.39 46.11
CA PHE A 312 -20.88 12.18 44.87
C PHE A 312 -19.61 11.39 45.19
N ILE A 313 -19.37 10.31 44.45
CA ILE A 313 -18.12 9.57 44.48
C ILE A 313 -17.32 9.97 43.25
N GLY A 314 -16.18 10.62 43.46
CA GLY A 314 -15.30 11.07 42.39
C GLY A 314 -14.34 9.98 41.89
N GLN A 315 -13.68 10.29 40.76
CA GLN A 315 -12.74 9.43 40.06
C GLN A 315 -11.69 8.78 40.99
N GLU A 316 -10.99 9.57 41.80
CA GLU A 316 -9.91 9.08 42.67
C GLU A 316 -10.39 7.97 43.63
N THR A 317 -11.62 8.11 44.15
CA THR A 317 -12.19 7.09 45.05
C THR A 317 -12.56 5.84 44.26
N LEU A 318 -13.16 5.97 43.07
CA LEU A 318 -13.47 4.81 42.22
C LEU A 318 -12.21 4.02 41.83
N GLU A 319 -11.14 4.73 41.48
CA GLU A 319 -9.85 4.12 41.09
C GLU A 319 -9.19 3.41 42.28
N ARG A 320 -9.25 4.00 43.49
CA ARG A 320 -8.75 3.35 44.72
C ARG A 320 -9.44 2.00 44.99
N TYR A 321 -10.69 1.85 44.57
CA TYR A 321 -11.46 0.61 44.67
C TYR A 321 -11.41 -0.23 43.36
N GLY A 322 -10.44 0.02 42.48
CA GLY A 322 -10.17 -0.80 41.30
C GLY A 322 -11.16 -0.62 40.14
N CYS A 323 -11.83 0.54 40.05
CA CYS A 323 -12.66 0.88 38.90
C CYS A 323 -11.91 1.82 37.94
N PRO A 324 -11.79 1.50 36.65
CA PRO A 324 -11.24 2.43 35.67
C PRO A 324 -12.23 3.59 35.51
N ALA A 325 -11.96 4.73 36.13
CA ALA A 325 -12.89 5.86 36.16
C ALA A 325 -12.68 6.83 35.00
N ASN A 326 -12.35 6.30 33.82
CA ASN A 326 -12.14 7.03 32.57
C ASN A 326 -12.83 6.30 31.41
N TYR A 327 -14.01 6.78 31.04
CA TYR A 327 -14.86 6.10 30.06
C TYR A 327 -14.27 6.08 28.65
N SER A 328 -13.80 7.21 28.14
CA SER A 328 -13.28 7.31 26.76
C SER A 328 -12.05 6.44 26.56
N LYS A 329 -11.14 6.40 27.55
CA LYS A 329 -9.98 5.53 27.54
C LYS A 329 -10.40 4.05 27.59
N TRP A 330 -11.32 3.71 28.50
CA TRP A 330 -11.82 2.34 28.61
C TRP A 330 -12.45 1.84 27.30
N LEU A 331 -13.28 2.66 26.64
CA LEU A 331 -13.93 2.31 25.38
C LEU A 331 -12.92 1.87 24.31
N ILE A 332 -11.88 2.68 24.12
CA ILE A 332 -10.86 2.47 23.08
C ILE A 332 -10.02 1.24 23.36
N GLU A 333 -9.67 1.00 24.61
CA GLU A 333 -8.82 -0.13 25.01
C GLU A 333 -9.57 -1.47 25.00
N ASN A 334 -10.89 -1.46 25.25
CA ASN A 334 -11.63 -2.69 25.54
C ASN A 334 -12.57 -3.13 24.43
N LEU A 335 -12.98 -2.23 23.53
CA LEU A 335 -13.91 -2.55 22.46
C LEU A 335 -13.18 -2.90 21.16
N ALA A 336 -13.66 -3.95 20.50
CA ALA A 336 -13.21 -4.33 19.17
C ALA A 336 -13.90 -3.47 18.11
N ILE A 337 -13.36 -2.27 17.88
CA ILE A 337 -13.99 -1.23 17.06
C ILE A 337 -13.10 -0.66 15.97
N PHE A 338 -11.81 -1.00 15.94
CA PHE A 338 -10.89 -0.47 14.94
C PHE A 338 -10.84 -1.39 13.73
N PRO A 339 -11.04 -0.86 12.51
CA PRO A 339 -11.11 -1.66 11.31
C PRO A 339 -9.71 -2.08 10.88
N THR A 340 -9.57 -3.31 10.40
CA THR A 340 -8.30 -3.84 9.88
C THR A 340 -8.39 -4.16 8.39
N VAL A 341 -7.25 -4.22 7.72
CA VAL A 341 -7.15 -4.57 6.30
C VAL A 341 -7.65 -5.99 5.99
N ASN A 342 -7.89 -6.81 7.02
CA ASN A 342 -8.47 -8.15 6.93
C ASN A 342 -10.01 -8.15 7.01
N ASN A 343 -10.66 -6.98 6.92
CA ASN A 343 -12.11 -6.80 6.98
C ASN A 343 -12.75 -7.17 8.33
N GLU A 344 -12.02 -7.02 9.43
CA GLU A 344 -12.52 -7.25 10.78
C GLU A 344 -12.21 -6.07 11.72
N CYS A 345 -12.94 -5.99 12.83
CA CYS A 345 -12.72 -5.01 13.89
C CYS A 345 -11.94 -5.62 15.05
N LYS A 346 -10.91 -4.93 15.53
CA LYS A 346 -10.09 -5.35 16.68
C LYS A 346 -9.98 -4.25 17.74
N LYS A 347 -9.51 -4.64 18.92
CA LYS A 347 -9.20 -3.69 20.02
C LYS A 347 -7.93 -2.93 19.72
N ALA A 348 -7.75 -1.76 20.31
CA ALA A 348 -6.56 -0.94 20.08
C ALA A 348 -5.24 -1.69 20.31
N ALA A 349 -5.16 -2.50 21.37
CA ALA A 349 -3.96 -3.28 21.71
C ALA A 349 -3.58 -4.36 20.68
N GLU A 350 -4.50 -4.72 19.78
CA GLU A 350 -4.31 -5.74 18.75
C GLU A 350 -4.04 -5.11 17.37
N ILE A 351 -4.08 -3.79 17.25
CA ILE A 351 -3.91 -3.06 15.99
C ILE A 351 -2.44 -2.74 15.72
N ILE A 352 -2.05 -2.95 14.48
CA ILE A 352 -0.78 -2.49 13.92
C ILE A 352 -1.01 -1.20 13.12
N LEU A 353 -0.12 -0.22 13.27
CA LEU A 353 -0.20 1.06 12.57
C LEU A 353 -0.09 0.86 11.05
N ASN A 354 -0.85 1.64 10.28
CA ASN A 354 -0.97 1.57 8.82
C ASN A 354 0.21 2.24 8.07
N THR A 355 1.46 1.94 8.45
CA THR A 355 2.63 2.36 7.67
C THR A 355 2.70 1.61 6.34
N GLU A 356 3.39 2.16 5.35
CA GLU A 356 3.55 1.52 4.03
C GLU A 356 4.15 0.11 4.13
N ASP A 357 5.17 -0.06 4.97
CA ASP A 357 5.78 -1.36 5.27
C ASP A 357 4.78 -2.31 5.95
N ASN A 358 4.08 -1.85 6.98
CA ASN A 358 3.14 -2.69 7.73
C ASN A 358 1.99 -3.14 6.84
N ILE A 359 1.47 -2.28 5.96
CA ILE A 359 0.46 -2.64 4.97
C ILE A 359 1.03 -3.68 4.00
N SER A 360 2.22 -3.44 3.45
CA SER A 360 2.86 -4.34 2.48
C SER A 360 3.09 -5.73 3.06
N ILE A 361 3.57 -5.80 4.30
CA ILE A 361 3.88 -7.04 5.01
C ILE A 361 2.62 -7.71 5.57
N GLY A 362 1.74 -6.94 6.20
CA GLY A 362 0.64 -7.45 7.00
C GLY A 362 -0.69 -7.65 6.27
N SER A 363 -0.89 -7.09 5.06
CA SER A 363 -2.17 -7.23 4.35
C SER A 363 -2.54 -8.69 4.11
N GLY A 364 -3.69 -9.11 4.67
CA GLY A 364 -4.18 -10.50 4.59
C GLY A 364 -3.68 -11.43 5.71
N TYR A 365 -2.81 -10.96 6.60
CA TYR A 365 -2.14 -11.80 7.62
C TYR A 365 -2.11 -11.18 9.02
N LEU A 366 -1.97 -9.86 9.12
CA LEU A 366 -1.86 -9.11 10.38
C LEU A 366 -2.97 -8.07 10.52
N ASN A 367 -3.27 -7.66 11.75
CA ASN A 367 -4.33 -6.71 12.09
C ASN A 367 -3.89 -5.25 11.85
N VAL A 368 -3.45 -4.94 10.64
CA VAL A 368 -3.05 -3.57 10.25
C VAL A 368 -4.30 -2.70 10.13
N LEU A 369 -4.27 -1.51 10.72
CA LEU A 369 -5.36 -0.54 10.66
C LEU A 369 -5.74 -0.24 9.20
N ASP A 370 -7.03 -0.36 8.87
CA ASP A 370 -7.57 0.03 7.57
C ASP A 370 -7.97 1.51 7.60
N TYR A 371 -6.96 2.36 7.42
CA TYR A 371 -7.10 3.80 7.32
C TYR A 371 -6.24 4.29 6.17
N ARG A 372 -6.82 5.14 5.30
CA ARG A 372 -6.15 5.58 4.06
C ARG A 372 -5.12 6.70 4.26
N SER A 373 -5.18 7.39 5.39
CA SER A 373 -4.31 8.53 5.69
C SER A 373 -3.36 8.20 6.83
N VAL A 374 -2.47 9.13 7.16
CA VAL A 374 -1.55 8.99 8.29
C VAL A 374 -2.26 9.46 9.57
N LEU A 375 -2.17 8.66 10.63
CA LEU A 375 -2.64 9.09 11.96
C LEU A 375 -1.80 10.27 12.46
N SER A 376 -2.47 11.26 13.05
CA SER A 376 -1.78 12.38 13.68
C SER A 376 -0.95 11.90 14.89
N PRO A 377 0.13 12.60 15.27
CA PRO A 377 0.95 12.23 16.42
C PRO A 377 0.14 12.05 17.71
N GLU A 378 -0.86 12.90 17.93
CA GLU A 378 -1.73 12.84 19.11
C GLU A 378 -2.54 11.55 19.13
N TRP A 379 -3.09 11.12 18.00
CA TRP A 379 -3.82 9.85 17.89
C TRP A 379 -2.90 8.65 18.08
N LYS A 380 -1.66 8.69 17.57
CA LYS A 380 -0.68 7.61 17.79
C LYS A 380 -0.36 7.44 19.26
N GLU A 381 -0.05 8.53 19.96
CA GLU A 381 0.23 8.52 21.40
C GLU A 381 -0.98 8.02 22.21
N PHE A 382 -2.18 8.47 21.86
CA PHE A 382 -3.39 8.13 22.60
C PHE A 382 -3.85 6.68 22.41
N LEU A 383 -3.76 6.15 21.19
CA LEU A 383 -4.21 4.80 20.84
C LEU A 383 -3.15 3.73 21.13
N ASN A 384 -1.87 4.11 21.08
CA ASN A 384 -0.72 3.24 21.32
C ASN A 384 -0.76 1.94 20.49
N PHE A 385 -1.09 2.08 19.20
CA PHE A 385 -1.02 0.97 18.24
C PHE A 385 0.41 0.47 18.08
N LYS A 386 0.56 -0.81 17.71
CA LYS A 386 1.88 -1.39 17.43
C LYS A 386 2.47 -0.75 16.17
N GLU A 387 3.51 0.06 16.33
CA GLU A 387 4.13 0.76 15.20
C GLU A 387 5.14 -0.11 14.45
N ILE A 388 5.97 -0.83 15.20
CA ILE A 388 7.08 -1.64 14.68
C ILE A 388 6.69 -3.11 14.79
N LEU A 389 6.84 -3.84 13.69
CA LEU A 389 6.67 -5.28 13.67
C LEU A 389 7.83 -5.95 14.40
N SER A 390 7.49 -6.94 15.22
CA SER A 390 8.44 -7.80 15.91
C SER A 390 8.80 -9.01 15.04
N ILE A 391 9.88 -9.68 15.38
CA ILE A 391 10.30 -10.94 14.75
C ILE A 391 9.18 -11.97 14.73
N ASP A 392 8.38 -12.06 15.80
CA ASP A 392 7.25 -13.00 15.87
C ASP A 392 6.17 -12.68 14.81
N ASP A 393 5.95 -11.42 14.45
CA ASP A 393 4.98 -11.06 13.40
C ASP A 393 5.52 -11.43 12.01
N TYR A 394 6.81 -11.17 11.76
CA TYR A 394 7.46 -11.55 10.49
C TYR A 394 7.41 -13.06 10.27
N LEU A 395 7.77 -13.84 11.30
CA LEU A 395 7.72 -15.30 11.27
C LEU A 395 6.27 -15.82 11.13
N LEU A 396 5.29 -15.17 11.75
CA LEU A 396 3.86 -15.49 11.57
C LEU A 396 3.45 -15.32 10.10
N VAL A 397 3.78 -14.19 9.48
CA VAL A 397 3.44 -13.92 8.07
C VAL A 397 4.09 -14.96 7.15
N LEU A 398 5.39 -15.24 7.32
CA LEU A 398 6.07 -16.30 6.55
C LEU A 398 5.41 -17.66 6.73
N SER A 399 4.97 -17.97 7.96
CA SER A 399 4.27 -19.22 8.29
C SER A 399 2.95 -19.34 7.52
N GLU A 400 2.13 -18.30 7.55
CA GLU A 400 0.81 -18.31 6.93
C GLU A 400 0.90 -18.34 5.40
N ILE A 401 1.91 -17.69 4.80
CA ILE A 401 2.16 -17.77 3.35
C ILE A 401 2.43 -19.23 2.93
N TRP A 402 3.36 -19.94 3.58
CA TRP A 402 3.70 -21.31 3.17
C TRP A 402 2.57 -22.31 3.45
N LYS A 403 1.82 -22.15 4.56
CA LYS A 403 0.67 -23.01 4.89
C LYS A 403 -0.46 -22.85 3.89
N LYS A 404 -0.78 -21.60 3.53
CA LYS A 404 -1.76 -21.27 2.48
C LYS A 404 -1.38 -21.95 1.17
N TYR A 405 -0.11 -21.89 0.79
CA TYR A 405 0.40 -22.53 -0.42
C TYR A 405 0.27 -24.06 -0.36
N SER A 406 0.71 -24.67 0.74
CA SER A 406 0.65 -26.12 0.95
C SER A 406 -0.78 -26.68 0.90
N SER A 407 -1.77 -25.87 1.28
CA SER A 407 -3.18 -26.27 1.31
C SER A 407 -3.91 -26.05 -0.03
N SER A 408 -3.44 -25.12 -0.86
CA SER A 408 -4.11 -24.71 -2.11
C SER A 408 -3.46 -25.27 -3.37
N GLY A 409 -2.18 -25.67 -3.32
CA GLY A 409 -1.45 -26.27 -4.45
C GLY A 409 -1.32 -25.37 -5.70
N GLY A 410 -1.65 -24.07 -5.58
CA GLY A 410 -1.61 -23.10 -6.69
C GLY A 410 -0.27 -22.37 -6.81
N GLU A 411 -0.11 -21.43 -7.74
CA GLU A 411 1.10 -20.58 -7.83
C GLU A 411 1.07 -19.42 -6.83
N LEU A 412 2.26 -19.04 -6.31
CA LEU A 412 2.40 -17.87 -5.42
C LEU A 412 2.14 -16.60 -6.23
N ASN A 413 1.24 -15.73 -5.75
CA ASN A 413 1.02 -14.44 -6.39
C ASN A 413 2.27 -13.53 -6.26
N LYS A 414 2.37 -12.54 -7.15
CA LYS A 414 3.52 -11.62 -7.18
C LYS A 414 3.68 -10.83 -5.87
N ASP A 415 2.56 -10.53 -5.21
CA ASP A 415 2.54 -9.75 -3.97
C ASP A 415 3.15 -10.51 -2.79
N ASP A 416 2.87 -11.81 -2.65
CA ASP A 416 3.43 -12.66 -1.61
C ASP A 416 4.96 -12.85 -1.81
N LYS A 417 5.46 -12.90 -3.06
CA LYS A 417 6.91 -12.93 -3.34
C LYS A 417 7.60 -11.64 -2.89
N GLY A 418 7.05 -10.48 -3.28
CA GLY A 418 7.56 -9.18 -2.85
C GLY A 418 7.50 -8.99 -1.33
N ARG A 419 6.45 -9.53 -0.69
CA ARG A 419 6.29 -9.55 0.77
C ARG A 419 7.40 -10.36 1.47
N ILE A 420 7.72 -11.55 0.96
CA ILE A 420 8.81 -12.38 1.48
C ILE A 420 10.14 -11.62 1.41
N ASP A 421 10.45 -11.03 0.25
CA ASP A 421 11.68 -10.23 0.09
C ASP A 421 11.75 -9.07 1.09
N LEU A 422 10.66 -8.30 1.21
CA LEU A 422 10.59 -7.18 2.14
C LEU A 422 10.76 -7.63 3.61
N ILE A 423 10.19 -8.77 3.98
CA ILE A 423 10.39 -9.36 5.32
C ILE A 423 11.87 -9.67 5.55
N TYR A 424 12.55 -10.33 4.60
CA TYR A 424 13.99 -10.61 4.72
C TYR A 424 14.82 -9.33 4.82
N GLU A 425 14.50 -8.30 4.04
CA GLU A 425 15.18 -7.02 4.13
C GLU A 425 15.01 -6.39 5.51
N LYS A 426 13.78 -6.32 6.04
CA LYS A 426 13.50 -5.76 7.37
C LYS A 426 14.21 -6.54 8.48
N MET A 427 14.03 -7.86 8.52
CA MET A 427 14.68 -8.73 9.52
C MET A 427 16.21 -8.65 9.46
N SER A 428 16.79 -8.51 8.26
CA SER A 428 18.25 -8.40 8.11
C SER A 428 18.81 -7.01 8.45
N SER A 429 17.98 -5.97 8.38
CA SER A 429 18.39 -4.60 8.69
C SER A 429 18.40 -4.29 10.19
N GLU A 430 17.69 -5.10 10.98
CA GLU A 430 17.62 -4.97 12.43
C GLU A 430 18.82 -5.64 13.12
N LEU A 431 19.31 -5.02 14.20
CA LEU A 431 20.30 -5.66 15.06
C LEU A 431 19.61 -6.74 15.89
N LEU A 432 19.65 -7.99 15.41
CA LEU A 432 19.00 -9.12 16.07
C LEU A 432 19.69 -9.46 17.40
N HIS A 433 18.92 -9.46 18.50
CA HIS A 433 19.36 -10.01 19.77
C HIS A 433 19.50 -11.53 19.69
N GLU A 434 20.33 -12.15 20.56
CA GLU A 434 20.52 -13.61 20.57
C GLU A 434 19.20 -14.38 20.75
N SER A 435 18.27 -13.86 21.57
CA SER A 435 16.94 -14.46 21.72
C SER A 435 16.13 -14.49 20.41
N ASP A 436 16.30 -13.49 19.54
CA ASP A 436 15.61 -13.46 18.25
C ASP A 436 16.24 -14.44 17.27
N LYS A 437 17.58 -14.58 17.30
CA LYS A 437 18.29 -15.60 16.51
C LYS A 437 17.85 -17.01 16.90
N ASP A 438 17.70 -17.27 18.20
CA ASP A 438 17.19 -18.55 18.72
C ASP A 438 15.75 -18.82 18.24
N LYS A 439 14.88 -17.80 18.26
CA LYS A 439 13.50 -17.90 17.74
C LYS A 439 13.49 -18.24 16.26
N ILE A 440 14.28 -17.53 15.44
CA ILE A 440 14.37 -17.76 13.99
C ILE A 440 14.88 -19.18 13.70
N SER A 441 15.93 -19.61 14.40
CA SER A 441 16.52 -20.95 14.25
C SER A 441 15.57 -22.06 14.71
N LEU A 442 14.78 -21.83 15.76
CA LEU A 442 13.77 -22.79 16.21
C LEU A 442 12.61 -22.87 15.21
N TRP A 443 12.16 -21.72 14.72
CA TRP A 443 11.08 -21.62 13.75
C TRP A 443 11.40 -22.36 12.45
N SER A 444 12.63 -22.23 11.95
CA SER A 444 13.06 -22.82 10.68
C SER A 444 13.11 -24.35 10.66
N LYS A 445 13.16 -25.00 11.83
CA LYS A 445 13.14 -26.46 11.94
C LYS A 445 11.78 -27.08 11.61
N SER A 446 10.70 -26.30 11.72
CA SER A 446 9.32 -26.78 11.52
C SER A 446 8.58 -26.07 10.40
N ASN A 447 9.16 -25.01 9.84
CA ASN A 447 8.62 -24.22 8.75
C ASN A 447 9.53 -24.28 7.53
N LYS A 448 9.03 -23.78 6.41
CA LYS A 448 9.72 -23.83 5.12
C LYS A 448 9.89 -22.44 4.54
N LEU A 449 10.94 -22.27 3.74
CA LEU A 449 11.26 -21.04 3.01
C LEU A 449 11.06 -21.25 1.51
N LEU A 450 10.80 -20.16 0.80
CA LEU A 450 10.61 -20.19 -0.65
C LEU A 450 11.95 -20.43 -1.36
N ALA A 451 11.96 -21.37 -2.31
CA ALA A 451 13.09 -21.60 -3.20
C ALA A 451 13.10 -20.59 -4.37
N LYS A 452 14.26 -20.35 -4.97
CA LYS A 452 14.51 -19.35 -6.03
C LYS A 452 13.68 -19.59 -7.30
N ASN A 453 13.20 -20.81 -7.53
CA ASN A 453 12.25 -21.09 -8.60
C ASN A 453 10.90 -20.39 -8.39
N GLY A 454 10.64 -19.88 -7.18
CA GLY A 454 9.45 -19.13 -6.82
C GLY A 454 8.19 -19.99 -6.74
N ILE A 455 8.34 -21.31 -6.62
CA ILE A 455 7.26 -22.30 -6.60
C ILE A 455 7.40 -23.17 -5.34
N ASP A 456 8.57 -23.74 -5.10
CA ASP A 456 8.75 -24.73 -4.03
C ASP A 456 9.03 -24.08 -2.68
N PHE A 457 8.43 -24.65 -1.63
CA PHE A 457 8.80 -24.39 -0.24
C PHE A 457 9.58 -25.58 0.31
N LEU A 458 10.81 -25.32 0.78
CA LEU A 458 11.75 -26.32 1.29
C LEU A 458 12.20 -25.97 2.70
N TYR A 459 12.70 -26.96 3.43
CA TYR A 459 13.29 -26.69 4.74
C TYR A 459 14.57 -25.88 4.58
N ALA A 460 14.88 -25.03 5.56
CA ALA A 460 16.08 -24.18 5.50
C ALA A 460 17.36 -25.01 5.28
N SER A 461 17.47 -26.19 5.92
CA SER A 461 18.60 -27.11 5.77
C SER A 461 18.75 -27.72 4.37
N GLU A 462 17.70 -27.68 3.54
CA GLU A 462 17.70 -28.17 2.16
C GLU A 462 18.00 -27.06 1.14
N LEU A 463 18.03 -25.80 1.61
CA LEU A 463 18.27 -24.63 0.78
C LEU A 463 19.72 -24.18 0.87
N THR A 464 20.13 -23.50 -0.19
CA THR A 464 21.50 -23.00 -0.34
C THR A 464 21.53 -21.54 -0.78
N ILE A 465 22.52 -20.78 -0.29
CA ILE A 465 22.86 -19.47 -0.82
C ILE A 465 24.33 -19.48 -1.27
N ILE A 466 24.59 -18.98 -2.48
CA ILE A 466 25.92 -18.93 -3.08
C ILE A 466 26.39 -17.47 -3.07
N THR A 467 27.56 -17.21 -2.49
CA THR A 467 28.19 -15.88 -2.45
C THR A 467 29.35 -15.73 -3.42
N VAL A 468 29.68 -16.77 -4.17
CA VAL A 468 30.78 -16.82 -5.14
C VAL A 468 30.28 -16.90 -6.59
N GLU A 469 30.99 -16.25 -7.49
CA GLU A 469 30.60 -16.15 -8.91
C GLU A 469 30.78 -17.47 -9.67
N GLY A 470 29.91 -17.67 -10.67
CA GLY A 470 30.06 -18.74 -11.66
C GLY A 470 29.62 -20.13 -11.20
N PHE A 471 28.82 -20.24 -10.13
CA PHE A 471 28.29 -21.51 -9.66
C PHE A 471 26.77 -21.57 -9.65
N SER A 472 26.24 -22.78 -9.83
CA SER A 472 24.80 -23.08 -9.83
C SER A 472 24.57 -24.26 -8.91
N ALA A 473 23.82 -24.07 -7.84
CA ALA A 473 23.35 -25.13 -6.97
C ALA A 473 21.85 -25.38 -7.21
N ALA A 474 21.40 -26.60 -6.93
CA ALA A 474 19.98 -26.88 -6.76
C ALA A 474 19.46 -26.23 -5.47
N ASN A 475 18.14 -26.03 -5.38
CA ASN A 475 17.47 -25.54 -4.17
C ASN A 475 18.04 -24.22 -3.61
N LEU A 476 18.24 -23.23 -4.47
CA LEU A 476 18.63 -21.91 -3.99
C LEU A 476 17.50 -21.27 -3.18
N VAL A 477 17.82 -20.57 -2.09
CA VAL A 477 16.81 -19.76 -1.38
C VAL A 477 16.37 -18.58 -2.24
N TYR A 478 15.08 -18.26 -2.19
CA TYR A 478 14.55 -17.06 -2.83
C TYR A 478 15.03 -15.82 -2.07
N SER A 479 15.72 -14.94 -2.77
CA SER A 479 16.04 -13.59 -2.30
C SER A 479 16.37 -12.72 -3.51
N SER A 480 15.75 -11.55 -3.60
CA SER A 480 16.06 -10.53 -4.60
C SER A 480 17.40 -9.82 -4.35
N SER A 481 17.98 -9.96 -3.15
CA SER A 481 19.22 -9.31 -2.75
C SER A 481 20.22 -10.29 -2.15
N GLN A 482 21.50 -10.07 -2.44
CA GLN A 482 22.63 -10.83 -1.87
C GLN A 482 23.49 -9.96 -0.92
N LYS A 483 22.89 -8.94 -0.30
CA LYS A 483 23.56 -8.15 0.75
C LYS A 483 24.05 -9.08 1.86
N THR A 484 25.21 -8.77 2.44
CA THR A 484 25.82 -9.55 3.54
C THR A 484 24.85 -9.77 4.70
N SER A 485 24.05 -8.76 5.06
CA SER A 485 23.05 -8.87 6.13
C SER A 485 21.98 -9.95 5.86
N ILE A 486 21.56 -10.10 4.60
CA ILE A 486 20.59 -11.13 4.21
C ILE A 486 21.27 -12.50 4.23
N VAL A 487 22.51 -12.61 3.78
CA VAL A 487 23.29 -13.87 3.88
C VAL A 487 23.43 -14.30 5.34
N GLU A 488 23.72 -13.37 6.25
CA GLU A 488 23.77 -13.63 7.69
C GLU A 488 22.42 -14.06 8.25
N LEU A 489 21.32 -13.42 7.84
CA LEU A 489 19.96 -13.85 8.20
C LEU A 489 19.66 -15.28 7.72
N MET A 490 20.00 -15.61 6.47
CA MET A 490 19.83 -16.96 5.91
C MET A 490 20.65 -17.99 6.68
N LYS A 491 21.84 -17.62 7.17
CA LYS A 491 22.64 -18.45 8.08
C LYS A 491 21.88 -18.76 9.36
N ILE A 492 21.22 -17.77 9.95
CA ILE A 492 20.45 -17.92 11.20
C ILE A 492 19.25 -18.85 10.97
N PHE A 493 18.58 -18.76 9.82
CA PHE A 493 17.55 -19.72 9.41
C PHE A 493 18.10 -21.15 9.27
N GLY A 494 19.41 -21.33 9.08
CA GLY A 494 20.03 -22.64 8.86
C GLY A 494 20.13 -23.02 7.37
N VAL A 495 20.11 -22.03 6.48
CA VAL A 495 20.40 -22.20 5.04
C VAL A 495 21.89 -22.46 4.86
N ASN A 496 22.24 -23.41 3.99
CA ASN A 496 23.63 -23.73 3.70
C ASN A 496 24.30 -22.58 2.93
N ILE A 497 25.46 -22.14 3.39
CA ILE A 497 26.23 -21.08 2.72
C ILE A 497 27.37 -21.73 1.94
N ILE A 498 27.42 -21.40 0.66
CA ILE A 498 28.51 -21.77 -0.24
C ILE A 498 29.38 -20.53 -0.48
N ASP A 499 30.53 -20.47 0.20
CA ASP A 499 31.45 -19.33 0.21
C ASP A 499 32.91 -19.67 -0.15
N ILE A 500 33.29 -20.95 -0.24
CA ILE A 500 34.68 -21.39 -0.52
C ILE A 500 34.76 -22.38 -1.69
N ILE A 501 35.36 -21.98 -2.80
CA ILE A 501 35.66 -22.87 -3.94
C ILE A 501 36.93 -23.67 -3.64
N ARG A 502 36.90 -24.99 -3.81
CA ARG A 502 38.06 -25.88 -3.83
C ARG A 502 38.29 -26.39 -5.24
N ALA A 503 39.51 -26.22 -5.75
CA ALA A 503 39.89 -26.79 -7.04
C ALA A 503 40.53 -28.18 -6.85
N GLU A 504 40.01 -29.17 -7.56
CA GLU A 504 40.61 -30.49 -7.69
C GLU A 504 41.38 -30.55 -9.01
N ILE A 505 42.70 -30.51 -8.88
CA ILE A 505 43.64 -30.53 -10.00
C ILE A 505 44.47 -31.81 -9.87
N PRO A 506 44.52 -32.67 -10.91
CA PRO A 506 45.35 -33.86 -10.89
C PRO A 506 46.81 -33.54 -10.56
N ASN A 507 47.48 -34.43 -9.81
CA ASN A 507 48.88 -34.27 -9.41
C ASN A 507 49.88 -34.17 -10.58
N TYR A 508 49.45 -34.52 -11.79
CA TYR A 508 50.24 -34.44 -13.02
C TYR A 508 49.81 -33.20 -13.82
N SER A 509 50.49 -32.09 -13.57
CA SER A 509 50.36 -30.85 -14.34
C SER A 509 51.72 -30.43 -14.93
N THR A 510 51.72 -29.98 -16.18
CA THR A 510 52.95 -29.56 -16.88
C THR A 510 53.01 -28.04 -16.94
N GLU A 511 54.08 -27.42 -16.45
CA GLU A 511 54.27 -25.97 -16.62
C GLU A 511 54.57 -25.65 -18.10
N ILE A 512 53.80 -24.72 -18.67
CA ILE A 512 53.91 -24.31 -20.07
C ILE A 512 54.27 -22.83 -20.15
N LEU A 513 55.37 -22.52 -20.84
CA LEU A 513 55.89 -21.16 -20.95
C LEU A 513 55.25 -20.32 -22.08
N ALA A 514 54.48 -20.93 -22.99
CA ALA A 514 53.94 -20.24 -24.16
C ALA A 514 53.11 -19.00 -23.79
N LEU A 515 52.11 -19.16 -22.90
CA LEU A 515 51.26 -18.06 -22.46
C LEU A 515 52.05 -17.02 -21.64
N LYS A 516 52.99 -17.46 -20.79
CA LYS A 516 53.90 -16.58 -20.04
C LYS A 516 54.75 -15.72 -20.98
N ARG A 517 55.29 -16.31 -22.06
CA ARG A 517 56.07 -15.60 -23.09
C ARG A 517 55.19 -14.62 -23.86
N LYS A 518 53.98 -15.02 -24.25
CA LYS A 518 53.03 -14.16 -24.95
C LYS A 518 52.67 -12.93 -24.13
N ILE A 519 52.26 -13.11 -22.86
CA ILE A 519 51.90 -11.99 -21.97
C ILE A 519 53.10 -11.07 -21.72
N LYS A 520 54.31 -11.62 -21.56
CA LYS A 520 55.53 -10.82 -21.46
C LYS A 520 55.78 -9.98 -22.70
N HIS A 521 55.53 -10.53 -23.89
CA HIS A 521 55.74 -9.82 -25.15
C HIS A 521 54.73 -8.70 -25.37
N ILE A 522 53.46 -8.89 -24.97
CA ILE A 522 52.45 -7.83 -25.05
C ILE A 522 52.43 -6.92 -23.81
N SER A 523 53.37 -7.08 -22.87
CA SER A 523 53.30 -6.39 -21.58
C SER A 523 53.35 -4.86 -21.69
N ALA A 524 54.04 -4.33 -22.72
CA ALA A 524 54.05 -2.91 -23.06
C ALA A 524 52.65 -2.38 -23.46
N LEU A 525 51.90 -3.17 -24.23
CA LEU A 525 50.52 -2.88 -24.64
C LEU A 525 49.57 -2.97 -23.43
N VAL A 526 49.75 -3.99 -22.58
CA VAL A 526 48.94 -4.15 -21.35
C VAL A 526 49.19 -3.00 -20.35
N ALA A 527 50.44 -2.50 -20.27
CA ALA A 527 50.76 -1.32 -19.47
C ALA A 527 50.06 -0.06 -20.00
N LEU A 528 50.00 0.12 -21.32
CA LEU A 528 49.27 1.20 -21.96
C LEU A 528 47.76 1.15 -21.63
N VAL A 529 47.17 -0.05 -21.66
CA VAL A 529 45.78 -0.28 -21.26
C VAL A 529 45.54 0.06 -19.78
N SER A 530 46.53 -0.20 -18.92
CA SER A 530 46.43 0.05 -17.47
C SER A 530 46.40 1.54 -17.11
N ILE A 531 46.91 2.40 -17.98
CA ILE A 531 46.99 3.85 -17.77
C ILE A 531 46.01 4.64 -18.63
N GLU A 532 44.92 4.04 -19.11
CA GLU A 532 43.92 4.63 -20.04
C GLU A 532 43.60 6.13 -19.82
N LYS A 533 43.55 6.59 -18.57
CA LYS A 533 43.24 7.99 -18.21
C LYS A 533 44.45 8.92 -18.09
N SER A 534 45.66 8.39 -18.04
CA SER A 534 46.91 9.15 -17.92
C SER A 534 47.58 9.30 -19.28
N LYS A 535 48.08 10.51 -19.56
CA LYS A 535 48.88 10.82 -20.75
C LYS A 535 50.37 10.99 -20.40
N SER A 536 50.81 10.35 -19.31
CA SER A 536 52.15 10.50 -18.75
C SER A 536 53.02 9.30 -19.10
N HIS A 537 54.13 9.53 -19.81
CA HIS A 537 55.14 8.50 -20.05
C HIS A 537 55.71 7.94 -18.74
N LYS A 538 55.77 8.76 -17.68
CA LYS A 538 56.25 8.31 -16.37
C LYS A 538 55.29 7.29 -15.73
N ASP A 539 53.99 7.46 -15.94
CA ASP A 539 52.98 6.57 -15.38
C ASP A 539 52.97 5.24 -16.14
N TRP A 540 53.13 5.30 -17.47
CA TRP A 540 53.33 4.12 -18.31
C TRP A 540 54.55 3.29 -17.83
N GLU A 541 55.70 3.94 -17.64
CA GLU A 541 56.94 3.28 -17.22
C GLU A 541 56.79 2.58 -15.85
N LEU A 542 56.15 3.26 -14.89
CA LEU A 542 55.88 2.68 -13.57
C LEU A 542 54.96 1.45 -13.66
N GLU A 543 53.91 1.51 -14.48
CA GLU A 543 52.98 0.40 -14.67
C GLU A 543 53.62 -0.75 -15.46
N TYR A 544 54.44 -0.46 -16.47
CA TYR A 544 55.20 -1.46 -17.21
C TYR A 544 56.18 -2.23 -16.31
N GLN A 545 56.91 -1.53 -15.44
CA GLN A 545 57.79 -2.17 -14.44
C GLN A 545 56.99 -3.02 -13.44
N ARG A 546 55.84 -2.51 -12.97
CA ARG A 546 54.95 -3.25 -12.05
C ARG A 546 54.43 -4.53 -12.70
N ILE A 547 53.94 -4.46 -13.92
CA ILE A 547 53.45 -5.61 -14.69
C ILE A 547 54.58 -6.61 -14.92
N SER A 548 55.74 -6.14 -15.37
CA SER A 548 56.93 -6.97 -15.60
C SER A 548 57.35 -7.74 -14.34
N ASN A 549 57.33 -7.07 -13.18
CA ASN A 549 57.62 -7.70 -11.89
C ASN A 549 56.59 -8.78 -11.54
N LYS A 550 55.28 -8.53 -11.73
CA LYS A 550 54.23 -9.54 -11.50
C LYS A 550 54.36 -10.75 -12.44
N LEU A 551 54.71 -10.52 -13.70
CA LEU A 551 54.92 -11.57 -14.69
C LEU A 551 56.16 -12.44 -14.41
N SER A 552 57.02 -12.06 -13.45
CA SER A 552 58.10 -12.94 -12.99
C SER A 552 57.57 -14.10 -12.15
N GLN A 553 56.51 -13.85 -11.36
CA GLN A 553 55.93 -14.78 -10.37
C GLN A 553 54.86 -15.70 -10.96
N ILE A 554 54.19 -15.28 -12.04
CA ILE A 554 53.11 -16.04 -12.66
C ILE A 554 53.58 -17.40 -13.21
N ARG A 555 52.79 -18.46 -12.99
CA ARG A 555 53.02 -19.80 -13.54
C ARG A 555 51.77 -20.31 -14.24
N PHE A 556 51.97 -21.03 -15.34
CA PHE A 556 50.88 -21.57 -16.15
C PHE A 556 51.05 -23.08 -16.30
N PHE A 557 50.02 -23.83 -15.93
CA PHE A 557 50.03 -25.28 -15.89
C PHE A 557 48.95 -25.84 -16.81
N GLN A 558 49.35 -26.73 -17.73
CA GLN A 558 48.43 -27.56 -18.48
C GLN A 558 48.12 -28.83 -17.68
N THR A 559 46.85 -29.15 -17.55
CA THR A 559 46.35 -30.34 -16.84
C THR A 559 45.33 -31.10 -17.69
N ALA A 560 45.08 -32.37 -17.34
CA ALA A 560 44.11 -33.23 -18.03
C ALA A 560 42.66 -32.80 -17.77
N GLU A 561 42.38 -32.33 -16.55
CA GLU A 561 41.05 -31.90 -16.12
C GLU A 561 41.13 -30.97 -14.91
N ILE A 562 40.08 -30.17 -14.72
CA ILE A 562 39.90 -29.26 -13.59
C ILE A 562 38.45 -29.44 -13.12
N TYR A 563 38.28 -29.78 -11.84
CA TYR A 563 36.98 -29.75 -11.18
C TYR A 563 36.98 -28.70 -10.07
N LEU A 564 35.86 -28.01 -9.91
CA LEU A 564 35.60 -27.15 -8.77
C LEU A 564 34.54 -27.82 -7.90
N SER A 565 34.76 -27.83 -6.58
CA SER A 565 33.82 -28.33 -5.56
C SER A 565 33.76 -27.39 -4.36
N TYR A 566 32.73 -27.53 -3.53
CA TYR A 566 32.56 -26.74 -2.29
C TYR A 566 32.75 -27.55 -1.01
N GLY A 567 33.53 -28.64 -1.13
CA GLY A 567 33.79 -29.55 -0.01
C GLY A 567 32.85 -30.76 0.08
N ASP A 568 31.89 -30.88 -0.84
CA ASP A 568 31.12 -32.11 -1.09
C ASP A 568 31.56 -32.72 -2.43
N ASP A 569 31.92 -34.00 -2.40
CA ASP A 569 32.37 -34.77 -3.57
C ASP A 569 31.27 -34.98 -4.62
N SER A 570 30.00 -34.77 -4.27
CA SER A 570 28.87 -34.90 -5.19
C SER A 570 28.63 -33.68 -6.07
N ASP A 571 29.23 -32.52 -5.74
CA ASP A 571 29.00 -31.24 -6.42
C ASP A 571 30.24 -30.77 -7.22
N LYS A 572 30.74 -31.64 -8.11
CA LYS A 572 31.92 -31.38 -8.95
C LYS A 572 31.51 -30.77 -10.28
N GLN A 573 31.95 -29.54 -10.53
CA GLN A 573 31.79 -28.89 -11.84
C GLN A 573 33.08 -28.87 -12.64
N LYS A 574 33.03 -29.37 -13.88
CA LYS A 574 34.17 -29.35 -14.80
C LYS A 574 34.43 -27.93 -15.34
N ARG A 575 35.70 -27.52 -15.37
CA ARG A 575 36.15 -26.23 -15.93
C ARG A 575 37.27 -26.42 -16.97
N SER A 576 37.38 -25.46 -17.88
CA SER A 576 38.48 -25.38 -18.87
C SER A 576 39.71 -24.66 -18.30
N SER A 577 39.54 -23.84 -17.27
CA SER A 577 40.61 -23.12 -16.62
C SER A 577 40.28 -22.79 -15.15
N TRP A 578 41.31 -22.52 -14.37
CA TRP A 578 41.22 -22.04 -12.99
C TRP A 578 42.47 -21.22 -12.65
N ALA A 579 42.36 -20.31 -11.69
CA ALA A 579 43.51 -19.56 -11.19
C ALA A 579 43.46 -19.48 -9.67
N GLU A 580 44.59 -19.74 -9.04
CA GLU A 580 44.76 -19.68 -7.59
C GLU A 580 46.09 -19.02 -7.26
N GLY A 581 46.02 -17.81 -6.68
CA GLY A 581 47.21 -17.00 -6.42
C GLY A 581 47.98 -16.66 -7.69
N ASP A 582 49.22 -17.14 -7.78
CA ASP A 582 50.13 -16.91 -8.91
C ASP A 582 50.05 -18.03 -9.97
N ASP A 583 49.24 -19.06 -9.71
CA ASP A 583 49.16 -20.29 -10.52
C ASP A 583 47.88 -20.33 -11.35
N PHE A 584 48.06 -20.52 -12.65
CA PHE A 584 46.98 -20.56 -13.63
C PHE A 584 46.95 -21.94 -14.28
N TYR A 585 45.80 -22.60 -14.24
CA TYR A 585 45.60 -23.96 -14.72
C TYR A 585 44.65 -23.96 -15.91
N TYR A 586 44.89 -24.80 -16.91
CA TYR A 586 44.00 -24.97 -18.04
C TYR A 586 44.05 -26.37 -18.66
N VAL A 587 43.00 -26.71 -19.41
CA VAL A 587 42.83 -27.98 -20.11
C VAL A 587 42.84 -27.74 -21.62
N GLY A 588 43.72 -28.43 -22.35
CA GLY A 588 43.84 -28.29 -23.81
C GLY A 588 44.71 -27.10 -24.21
N ASP A 589 44.33 -26.40 -25.28
CA ASP A 589 45.08 -25.27 -25.83
C ASP A 589 44.82 -23.96 -25.05
N CYS A 590 45.91 -23.33 -24.59
CA CYS A 590 45.86 -22.09 -23.80
C CYS A 590 45.39 -20.86 -24.58
N PHE A 591 45.43 -20.89 -25.92
CA PHE A 591 44.91 -19.83 -26.77
C PHE A 591 43.52 -20.11 -27.31
N SER A 592 42.90 -21.25 -26.94
CA SER A 592 41.53 -21.53 -27.34
C SER A 592 40.56 -20.52 -26.70
N PRO A 593 39.53 -20.05 -27.42
CA PRO A 593 38.57 -19.09 -26.87
C PRO A 593 37.94 -19.56 -25.55
N ARG A 594 37.66 -20.86 -25.43
CA ARG A 594 37.08 -21.48 -24.23
C ARG A 594 37.99 -21.42 -23.00
N VAL A 595 39.31 -21.47 -23.20
CA VAL A 595 40.29 -21.39 -22.10
C VAL A 595 40.56 -19.93 -21.76
N LEU A 596 40.72 -19.07 -22.76
CA LEU A 596 40.95 -17.64 -22.55
C LEU A 596 39.77 -16.95 -21.85
N ASP A 597 38.53 -17.31 -22.20
CA ASP A 597 37.31 -16.82 -21.52
C ASP A 597 37.40 -16.98 -20.00
N GLY A 598 37.92 -18.12 -19.52
CA GLY A 598 38.09 -18.37 -18.09
C GLY A 598 39.43 -17.91 -17.50
N LEU A 599 40.44 -17.57 -18.30
CA LEU A 599 41.76 -17.12 -17.81
C LEU A 599 41.89 -15.59 -17.77
N VAL A 600 41.23 -14.87 -18.67
CA VAL A 600 41.45 -13.44 -18.87
C VAL A 600 40.94 -12.58 -17.71
N GLY A 601 39.78 -12.90 -17.13
CA GLY A 601 39.29 -12.21 -15.93
C GLY A 601 40.27 -12.35 -14.75
N PRO A 602 40.65 -13.58 -14.34
CA PRO A 602 41.68 -13.78 -13.32
C PRO A 602 43.03 -13.13 -13.65
N LEU A 603 43.46 -13.16 -14.92
CA LEU A 603 44.70 -12.52 -15.36
C LEU A 603 44.61 -10.99 -15.24
N GLY A 604 43.47 -10.39 -15.62
CA GLY A 604 43.21 -8.96 -15.44
C GLY A 604 43.28 -8.55 -13.96
N ARG A 605 42.64 -9.32 -13.07
CA ARG A 605 42.73 -9.10 -11.61
C ARG A 605 44.15 -9.25 -11.09
N PHE A 606 44.88 -10.29 -11.52
CA PHE A 606 46.27 -10.50 -11.17
C PHE A 606 47.14 -9.32 -11.62
N LEU A 607 46.98 -8.86 -12.86
CA LEU A 607 47.71 -7.73 -13.42
C LEU A 607 47.20 -6.38 -12.93
N LYS A 608 46.07 -6.32 -12.20
CA LYS A 608 45.37 -5.10 -11.77
C LYS A 608 44.94 -4.19 -12.94
N VAL A 609 44.51 -4.80 -14.04
CA VAL A 609 43.98 -4.11 -15.23
C VAL A 609 42.47 -4.32 -15.24
N ASN A 610 41.74 -3.37 -14.68
CA ASN A 610 40.29 -3.49 -14.49
C ASN A 610 39.53 -3.13 -15.78
N TYR A 611 38.40 -3.80 -16.03
CA TYR A 611 37.48 -3.54 -17.16
C TYR A 611 38.09 -3.71 -18.57
N ALA A 612 39.28 -4.31 -18.68
CA ALA A 612 40.00 -4.49 -19.94
C ALA A 612 39.95 -5.93 -20.47
N GLU A 613 39.04 -6.78 -20.00
CA GLU A 613 39.01 -8.21 -20.35
C GLU A 613 38.91 -8.45 -21.86
N ARG A 614 38.05 -7.69 -22.55
CA ARG A 614 37.93 -7.78 -24.01
C ARG A 614 39.22 -7.37 -24.73
N ILE A 615 39.86 -6.30 -24.26
CA ILE A 615 41.13 -5.82 -24.82
C ILE A 615 42.23 -6.85 -24.58
N LEU A 616 42.33 -7.38 -23.36
CA LEU A 616 43.32 -8.38 -23.00
C LEU A 616 43.14 -9.68 -23.80
N ASN A 617 41.90 -10.10 -24.05
CA ASN A 617 41.58 -11.21 -24.97
C ASN A 617 42.13 -10.97 -26.38
N VAL A 618 41.90 -9.78 -26.95
CA VAL A 618 42.40 -9.42 -28.29
C VAL A 618 43.93 -9.42 -28.30
N LEU A 619 44.57 -8.76 -27.33
CA LEU A 619 46.04 -8.68 -27.26
C LEU A 619 46.71 -10.07 -27.10
N LEU A 620 46.04 -11.01 -26.43
CA LEU A 620 46.54 -12.37 -26.27
C LEU A 620 46.49 -13.19 -27.56
N LEU A 621 45.52 -12.90 -28.43
CA LEU A 621 45.27 -13.64 -29.68
C LEU A 621 45.98 -13.02 -30.90
N GLU A 622 46.12 -11.71 -30.93
CA GLU A 622 46.70 -10.96 -32.06
C GLU A 622 48.24 -10.90 -32.03
N THR A 623 48.87 -10.54 -33.15
CA THR A 623 50.30 -10.18 -33.16
C THR A 623 50.55 -8.90 -32.38
N PHE A 624 51.81 -8.60 -32.06
CA PHE A 624 52.15 -7.35 -31.35
C PHE A 624 51.76 -6.12 -32.17
N THR A 625 52.04 -6.14 -33.48
CA THR A 625 51.68 -5.07 -34.42
C THR A 625 50.17 -4.89 -34.52
N ASN A 626 49.40 -5.96 -34.75
CA ASN A 626 47.94 -5.87 -34.82
C ASN A 626 47.33 -5.44 -33.49
N GLY A 627 47.89 -5.88 -32.37
CA GLY A 627 47.48 -5.45 -31.03
C GLY A 627 47.72 -3.96 -30.80
N LEU A 628 48.81 -3.42 -31.36
CA LEU A 628 49.13 -2.00 -31.30
C LEU A 628 48.16 -1.16 -32.15
N GLU A 629 47.88 -1.59 -33.39
CA GLU A 629 46.87 -0.99 -34.27
C GLU A 629 45.49 -1.00 -33.59
N TYR A 630 45.09 -2.13 -33.00
CA TYR A 630 43.82 -2.25 -32.28
C TYR A 630 43.71 -1.27 -31.10
N LEU A 631 44.79 -1.03 -30.35
CA LEU A 631 44.78 -0.04 -29.27
C LEU A 631 44.70 1.39 -29.81
N GLU A 632 45.36 1.69 -30.92
CA GLU A 632 45.26 2.99 -31.60
C GLU A 632 43.82 3.25 -32.09
N GLU A 633 43.16 2.25 -32.69
CA GLU A 633 41.73 2.31 -33.07
C GLU A 633 40.79 2.57 -31.88
N LYS A 634 41.14 2.05 -30.69
CA LYS A 634 40.40 2.28 -29.44
C LYS A 634 40.75 3.60 -28.76
N GLY A 635 41.64 4.41 -29.35
CA GLY A 635 41.97 5.76 -28.90
C GLY A 635 43.09 5.85 -27.87
N TYR A 636 43.91 4.79 -27.71
CA TYR A 636 45.08 4.81 -26.83
C TYR A 636 46.26 5.54 -27.48
N ASP A 637 47.01 6.31 -26.69
CA ASP A 637 48.18 7.07 -27.15
C ASP A 637 49.43 6.18 -27.18
N ILE A 638 49.69 5.55 -28.32
CA ILE A 638 50.83 4.64 -28.53
C ILE A 638 52.19 5.36 -28.43
N SER A 639 52.23 6.70 -28.50
CA SER A 639 53.48 7.47 -28.37
C SER A 639 54.10 7.40 -26.98
N LEU A 640 53.35 6.90 -25.98
CA LEU A 640 53.82 6.67 -24.62
C LEU A 640 54.73 5.44 -24.50
N ILE A 641 54.75 4.55 -25.50
CA ILE A 641 55.63 3.37 -25.52
C ILE A 641 56.98 3.76 -26.13
N PRO A 642 58.12 3.49 -25.46
CA PRO A 642 59.46 3.69 -25.98
C PRO A 642 59.71 2.99 -27.33
N SER A 643 60.46 3.63 -28.22
CA SER A 643 60.68 3.17 -29.60
C SER A 643 61.43 1.83 -29.73
N ASP A 644 62.20 1.46 -28.71
CA ASP A 644 62.86 0.16 -28.57
C ASP A 644 61.88 -0.98 -28.24
N LEU A 645 60.72 -0.66 -27.66
CA LEU A 645 59.65 -1.62 -27.35
C LEU A 645 58.54 -1.65 -28.40
N LEU A 646 58.54 -0.69 -29.33
CA LEU A 646 57.63 -0.67 -30.48
C LEU A 646 58.06 -1.62 -31.61
N ASN A 647 59.36 -1.94 -31.70
CA ASN A 647 59.94 -2.75 -32.77
C ASN A 647 60.40 -4.13 -32.26
N LEU A 648 59.56 -4.81 -31.48
CA LEU A 648 59.86 -6.16 -31.00
C LEU A 648 59.72 -7.17 -32.15
N GLU A 649 60.70 -8.06 -32.31
CA GLU A 649 60.58 -9.21 -33.23
C GLU A 649 59.35 -10.04 -32.85
N GLU A 650 58.54 -10.41 -33.86
CA GLU A 650 57.36 -11.23 -33.62
C GLU A 650 57.75 -12.57 -33.01
N LEU A 651 57.11 -12.93 -31.90
CA LEU A 651 57.30 -14.24 -31.29
C LEU A 651 56.80 -15.35 -32.23
N GLU A 652 57.65 -16.31 -32.60
CA GLU A 652 57.23 -17.62 -33.15
C GLU A 652 56.53 -18.49 -32.08
N ILE A 653 55.51 -17.97 -31.43
CA ILE A 653 54.52 -18.78 -30.73
C ILE A 653 53.46 -19.00 -31.80
N GLY A 654 53.37 -20.22 -32.34
CA GLY A 654 52.46 -20.59 -33.43
C GLY A 654 51.16 -19.81 -33.36
N TYR A 655 51.12 -18.69 -34.09
CA TYR A 655 50.03 -17.75 -34.01
C TYR A 655 48.84 -18.48 -34.58
N VAL A 656 47.83 -18.74 -33.75
CA VAL A 656 46.48 -19.02 -34.23
C VAL A 656 45.86 -17.68 -34.64
N GLY A 657 46.58 -16.95 -35.49
CA GLY A 657 46.23 -15.67 -36.07
C GLY A 657 46.13 -15.87 -37.57
N ASN A 658 44.91 -16.16 -38.01
CA ASN A 658 44.34 -15.93 -39.34
C ASN A 658 45.05 -16.41 -40.63
N ASN A 659 46.22 -17.05 -40.59
CA ASN A 659 46.84 -17.60 -41.82
C ASN A 659 47.09 -19.10 -41.82
N ASN A 660 46.53 -19.83 -40.86
CA ASN A 660 46.30 -21.27 -40.97
C ASN A 660 45.17 -21.67 -40.00
N ARG A 661 43.91 -21.43 -40.39
CA ARG A 661 43.03 -22.61 -40.38
C ARG A 661 43.81 -23.59 -41.25
N LEU A 662 44.23 -24.74 -40.71
CA LEU A 662 44.46 -25.87 -41.62
C LEU A 662 43.25 -25.83 -42.56
N TYR A 663 43.50 -25.65 -43.84
CA TYR A 663 42.46 -25.65 -44.86
C TYR A 663 41.78 -27.01 -44.74
N ASN A 664 40.77 -27.08 -43.89
CA ASN A 664 40.14 -28.32 -43.52
C ASN A 664 38.98 -28.39 -44.47
N GLN A 665 39.22 -29.05 -45.60
CA GLN A 665 38.22 -29.26 -46.65
C GLN A 665 36.89 -29.73 -46.05
N SER A 666 36.95 -30.47 -44.93
CA SER A 666 35.81 -30.89 -44.11
C SER A 666 34.93 -29.76 -43.54
N ASP A 667 35.46 -28.58 -43.18
CA ASP A 667 34.66 -27.47 -42.64
C ASP A 667 33.96 -26.67 -43.75
N GLU A 668 34.60 -26.49 -44.91
CA GLU A 668 33.97 -25.91 -46.11
C GLU A 668 32.91 -26.85 -46.68
N ASP A 669 33.22 -28.15 -46.75
CA ASP A 669 32.27 -29.18 -47.16
C ASP A 669 31.06 -29.19 -46.22
N LEU A 670 31.28 -29.05 -44.91
CA LEU A 670 30.21 -29.00 -43.92
C LEU A 670 29.36 -27.72 -44.02
N GLY A 671 30.00 -26.56 -44.23
CA GLY A 671 29.31 -25.30 -44.51
C GLY A 671 28.46 -25.38 -45.79
N LYS A 672 29.03 -25.92 -46.87
CA LYS A 672 28.36 -26.11 -48.16
C LYS A 672 27.20 -27.10 -48.07
N MET A 673 27.36 -28.20 -47.33
CA MET A 673 26.25 -29.12 -47.03
C MET A 673 25.12 -28.42 -46.26
N GLY A 674 25.47 -27.52 -45.36
CA GLY A 674 24.55 -26.63 -44.66
C GLY A 674 23.74 -25.76 -45.60
N GLU A 675 24.44 -25.01 -46.47
CA GLU A 675 23.83 -24.15 -47.48
C GLU A 675 22.90 -24.95 -48.41
N ILE A 676 23.31 -26.14 -48.86
CA ILE A 676 22.47 -27.04 -49.68
C ILE A 676 21.20 -27.43 -48.93
N ALA A 677 21.30 -27.74 -47.63
CA ALA A 677 20.15 -28.08 -46.82
C ALA A 677 19.20 -26.89 -46.66
N VAL A 678 19.74 -25.69 -46.42
CA VAL A 678 18.97 -24.44 -46.36
C VAL A 678 18.26 -24.17 -47.68
N LEU A 679 18.96 -24.28 -48.81
CA LEU A 679 18.36 -24.11 -50.14
C LEU A 679 17.19 -25.07 -50.35
N LYS A 680 17.35 -26.37 -50.05
CA LYS A 680 16.26 -27.36 -50.14
C LYS A 680 15.07 -26.99 -49.25
N LYS A 681 15.33 -26.49 -48.05
CA LYS A 681 14.28 -26.05 -47.11
C LYS A 681 13.56 -24.81 -47.62
N LEU A 682 14.27 -23.82 -48.17
CA LEU A 682 13.68 -22.63 -48.78
C LEU A 682 12.81 -23.01 -49.98
N LYS A 683 13.26 -23.93 -50.85
CA LYS A 683 12.44 -24.47 -51.96
C LYS A 683 11.13 -25.06 -51.45
N ASN A 684 11.19 -25.87 -50.38
CA ASN A 684 10.00 -26.46 -49.77
C ASN A 684 9.07 -25.38 -49.17
N ILE A 685 9.62 -24.45 -48.39
CA ILE A 685 8.85 -23.37 -47.75
C ILE A 685 8.12 -22.55 -48.81
N TYR A 686 8.82 -22.07 -49.83
CA TYR A 686 8.24 -21.17 -50.81
C TYR A 686 7.33 -21.89 -51.81
N SER A 687 7.64 -23.14 -52.20
CA SER A 687 6.72 -23.93 -53.04
C SER A 687 5.40 -24.21 -52.33
N ASN A 688 5.45 -24.52 -51.03
CA ASN A 688 4.25 -24.73 -50.21
C ASN A 688 3.50 -23.41 -49.93
N LYS A 689 4.21 -22.30 -49.75
CA LYS A 689 3.58 -21.00 -49.50
C LYS A 689 2.83 -20.50 -50.73
N TYR A 690 3.44 -20.55 -51.90
CA TYR A 690 2.91 -19.92 -53.11
C TYR A 690 2.15 -20.86 -54.05
N HIS A 691 2.23 -22.19 -53.86
CA HIS A 691 1.53 -23.21 -54.67
C HIS A 691 1.75 -23.05 -56.19
N GLN A 692 2.94 -22.56 -56.57
CA GLN A 692 3.31 -22.26 -57.95
C GLN A 692 4.58 -23.05 -58.35
N PRO A 693 4.79 -23.29 -59.66
CA PRO A 693 5.95 -24.03 -60.13
C PRO A 693 7.25 -23.28 -59.80
N LEU A 694 8.24 -24.04 -59.32
CA LEU A 694 9.58 -23.57 -59.03
C LEU A 694 10.44 -23.63 -60.30
N GLU A 695 11.12 -22.53 -60.61
CA GLU A 695 12.08 -22.45 -61.72
C GLU A 695 13.49 -22.26 -61.14
N GLU A 696 14.43 -23.15 -61.49
CA GLU A 696 15.84 -23.00 -61.12
C GLU A 696 16.46 -21.81 -61.89
N THR A 697 17.35 -21.08 -61.24
CA THR A 697 18.12 -19.99 -61.86
C THR A 697 19.62 -20.26 -61.71
N ASP A 698 20.45 -19.53 -62.46
CA ASP A 698 21.92 -19.66 -62.39
C ASP A 698 22.50 -19.40 -60.99
N PHE A 699 21.73 -18.74 -60.12
CA PHE A 699 22.15 -18.33 -58.78
C PHE A 699 21.23 -18.86 -57.67
N GLY A 700 20.25 -19.72 -57.95
CA GLY A 700 19.30 -20.21 -56.96
C GLY A 700 17.99 -20.67 -57.60
N PHE A 701 16.87 -20.06 -57.21
CA PHE A 701 15.56 -20.37 -57.81
C PHE A 701 14.59 -19.20 -57.69
N LYS A 702 13.51 -19.24 -58.47
CA LYS A 702 12.39 -18.32 -58.35
C LYS A 702 11.05 -19.05 -58.39
N ILE A 703 10.01 -18.40 -57.88
CA ILE A 703 8.62 -18.84 -57.96
C ILE A 703 7.82 -17.69 -58.57
N ALA A 704 7.51 -17.84 -59.87
CA ALA A 704 6.93 -16.79 -60.71
C ALA A 704 7.60 -15.43 -60.46
N ASP A 705 6.80 -14.37 -60.33
CA ASP A 705 7.26 -13.01 -60.01
C ASP A 705 7.16 -12.69 -58.49
N SER A 706 6.82 -13.69 -57.66
CA SER A 706 6.55 -13.48 -56.23
C SER A 706 7.77 -13.64 -55.34
N VAL A 707 8.67 -14.57 -55.68
CA VAL A 707 9.89 -14.85 -54.90
C VAL A 707 11.07 -15.13 -55.83
N GLU A 708 12.21 -14.51 -55.54
CA GLU A 708 13.51 -14.85 -56.13
C GLU A 708 14.55 -15.07 -55.02
N VAL A 709 15.20 -16.22 -55.02
CA VAL A 709 16.23 -16.60 -54.04
C VAL A 709 17.58 -16.69 -54.73
N TYR A 710 18.53 -15.91 -54.24
CA TYR A 710 19.93 -15.92 -54.63
C TYR A 710 20.75 -16.63 -53.55
N TRP A 711 21.41 -17.71 -53.93
CA TRP A 711 22.49 -18.35 -53.19
C TRP A 711 23.83 -17.77 -53.66
N ARG A 712 24.45 -16.93 -52.83
CA ARG A 712 25.66 -16.19 -53.19
C ARG A 712 26.85 -17.10 -53.47
N ASN A 713 26.96 -18.18 -52.72
CA ASN A 713 28.09 -19.12 -52.79
C ASN A 713 27.88 -20.27 -53.77
N ILE A 714 26.90 -20.24 -54.69
CA ILE A 714 26.55 -21.39 -55.54
C ILE A 714 27.76 -21.99 -56.29
N ASN A 715 28.67 -21.14 -56.78
CA ASN A 715 29.85 -21.50 -57.57
C ASN A 715 31.18 -21.54 -56.79
N GLY A 716 31.17 -21.46 -55.46
CA GLY A 716 32.38 -21.48 -54.62
C GLY A 716 32.42 -20.34 -53.59
N VAL A 717 33.55 -20.22 -52.89
CA VAL A 717 33.74 -19.28 -51.77
C VAL A 717 33.52 -17.83 -52.25
N THR A 718 32.66 -17.09 -51.56
CA THR A 718 32.53 -15.65 -51.77
C THR A 718 32.93 -14.88 -50.52
N TYR A 719 33.38 -13.64 -50.70
CA TYR A 719 33.68 -12.69 -49.62
C TYR A 719 32.43 -11.89 -49.21
N THR A 720 31.23 -12.42 -49.48
CA THR A 720 29.98 -11.70 -49.21
C THR A 720 29.58 -11.82 -47.73
N ASN A 721 28.71 -10.92 -47.28
CA ASN A 721 28.30 -10.79 -45.87
C ASN A 721 27.02 -11.60 -45.52
N HIS A 722 26.59 -12.50 -46.40
CA HIS A 722 25.44 -13.40 -46.23
C HIS A 722 25.46 -14.53 -47.27
N ASP A 723 24.92 -15.70 -46.93
CA ASP A 723 24.85 -16.84 -47.85
C ASP A 723 23.68 -16.75 -48.85
N PHE A 724 22.52 -16.27 -48.41
CA PHE A 724 21.33 -16.15 -49.24
C PHE A 724 20.71 -14.75 -49.18
N LYS A 725 20.28 -14.26 -50.34
CA LYS A 725 19.40 -13.10 -50.46
C LYS A 725 18.08 -13.56 -51.05
N ILE A 726 16.98 -13.22 -50.42
CA ILE A 726 15.63 -13.53 -50.88
C ILE A 726 14.92 -12.22 -51.18
N ILE A 727 14.35 -12.09 -52.36
CA ILE A 727 13.44 -11.02 -52.74
C ILE A 727 12.03 -11.63 -52.74
N GLU A 728 11.22 -11.26 -51.76
CA GLU A 728 9.84 -11.72 -51.62
C GLU A 728 8.92 -10.51 -51.67
N GLU A 729 8.05 -10.43 -52.69
CA GLU A 729 7.11 -9.31 -52.89
C GLU A 729 7.77 -7.91 -52.83
N GLY A 730 9.01 -7.81 -53.34
CA GLY A 730 9.80 -6.58 -53.36
C GLY A 730 10.58 -6.26 -52.09
N LYS A 731 10.52 -7.11 -51.05
CA LYS A 731 11.30 -6.98 -49.82
C LYS A 731 12.52 -7.89 -49.81
N GLU A 732 13.62 -7.39 -49.26
CA GLU A 732 14.87 -8.14 -49.16
C GLU A 732 15.00 -8.82 -47.80
N ILE A 733 15.30 -10.12 -47.82
CA ILE A 733 15.59 -10.91 -46.63
C ILE A 733 16.97 -11.53 -46.81
N TYR A 734 17.84 -11.32 -45.83
CA TYR A 734 19.19 -11.87 -45.82
C TYR A 734 19.24 -13.07 -44.89
N VAL A 735 19.90 -14.15 -45.31
CA VAL A 735 20.01 -15.38 -44.52
C VAL A 735 21.43 -15.89 -44.53
N ASP A 736 21.90 -16.28 -43.35
CA ASP A 736 23.20 -16.88 -43.15
C ASP A 736 23.09 -18.30 -42.59
N SER A 737 23.81 -19.25 -43.17
CA SER A 737 23.74 -20.67 -42.86
C SER A 737 24.85 -21.07 -41.90
N LYS A 738 24.47 -21.40 -40.66
CA LYS A 738 25.42 -21.88 -39.64
C LYS A 738 25.18 -23.37 -39.38
N ALA A 739 26.01 -24.20 -40.02
CA ALA A 739 25.89 -25.66 -39.98
C ALA A 739 26.75 -26.32 -38.90
N THR A 740 26.27 -27.47 -38.41
CA THR A 740 26.96 -28.28 -37.42
C THR A 740 26.66 -29.77 -37.59
N PRO A 741 27.63 -30.67 -37.34
CA PRO A 741 27.36 -32.12 -37.36
C PRO A 741 26.56 -32.58 -36.14
N TYR A 742 26.39 -31.73 -35.13
CA TYR A 742 25.76 -32.06 -33.85
C TYR A 742 24.23 -31.87 -33.88
N GLY A 743 23.53 -32.57 -32.98
CA GLY A 743 22.09 -32.46 -32.80
C GLY A 743 21.64 -31.23 -32.04
N LYS A 744 20.38 -30.83 -32.23
CA LYS A 744 19.76 -29.61 -31.66
C LYS A 744 19.84 -29.50 -30.12
N ASN A 745 19.86 -30.63 -29.41
CA ASN A 745 19.80 -30.67 -27.94
C ASN A 745 21.18 -30.82 -27.26
N ILE A 746 22.27 -30.64 -28.00
CA ILE A 746 23.62 -30.70 -27.44
C ILE A 746 24.00 -29.31 -26.90
N GLU A 747 24.20 -29.21 -25.58
CA GLU A 747 24.60 -27.97 -24.92
C GLU A 747 25.99 -27.50 -25.36
N LYS A 748 26.11 -26.19 -25.62
CA LYS A 748 27.35 -25.43 -25.95
C LYS A 748 27.88 -25.60 -27.37
N LEU A 749 27.13 -25.09 -28.34
CA LEU A 749 27.64 -24.78 -29.68
C LEU A 749 27.78 -23.27 -29.85
N ALA A 750 29.02 -22.78 -29.77
CA ALA A 750 29.34 -21.38 -30.05
C ALA A 750 28.89 -21.02 -31.47
N LEU A 751 28.22 -19.87 -31.59
CA LEU A 751 27.81 -19.30 -32.86
C LEU A 751 28.73 -18.11 -33.15
N TYR A 752 29.49 -18.22 -34.23
CA TYR A 752 30.40 -17.16 -34.68
C TYR A 752 29.71 -16.33 -35.74
N ILE A 753 29.69 -15.01 -35.54
CA ILE A 753 29.22 -14.02 -36.51
C ILE A 753 30.41 -13.13 -36.86
N SER A 754 30.69 -12.96 -38.15
CA SER A 754 31.77 -12.06 -38.60
C SER A 754 31.36 -10.58 -38.45
N GLY A 755 32.33 -9.66 -38.38
CA GLY A 755 32.02 -8.22 -38.30
C GLY A 755 31.18 -7.71 -39.48
N ASN A 756 31.38 -8.28 -40.67
CA ASN A 756 30.62 -7.94 -41.88
C ASN A 756 29.18 -8.49 -41.83
N GLU A 757 28.99 -9.69 -41.31
CA GLU A 757 27.65 -10.28 -41.06
C GLU A 757 26.89 -9.45 -40.01
N LEU A 758 27.56 -9.05 -38.93
CA LEU A 758 26.98 -8.22 -37.88
C LEU A 758 26.55 -6.85 -38.42
N SER A 759 27.40 -6.19 -39.21
CA SER A 759 27.08 -4.90 -39.84
C SER A 759 25.86 -4.99 -40.78
N LEU A 760 25.72 -6.07 -41.56
CA LEU A 760 24.53 -6.28 -42.39
C LEU A 760 23.29 -6.57 -41.53
N MET A 761 23.44 -7.35 -40.45
CA MET A 761 22.36 -7.67 -39.51
C MET A 761 21.79 -6.42 -38.82
N GLU A 762 22.62 -5.42 -38.52
CA GLU A 762 22.19 -4.15 -37.94
C GLU A 762 21.45 -3.23 -38.91
N ASN A 763 21.73 -3.33 -40.22
CA ASN A 763 21.22 -2.41 -41.24
C ASN A 763 20.11 -2.98 -42.12
N ALA A 764 19.95 -4.30 -42.20
CA ALA A 764 18.94 -4.93 -43.04
C ALA A 764 17.54 -4.89 -42.41
N GLU A 765 16.48 -4.68 -43.21
CA GLU A 765 15.09 -4.76 -42.74
C GLU A 765 14.76 -6.14 -42.14
N LYS A 766 15.38 -7.20 -42.68
CA LYS A 766 15.23 -8.56 -42.17
C LYS A 766 16.48 -9.39 -42.41
N TYR A 767 17.06 -9.89 -41.33
CA TYR A 767 18.20 -10.81 -41.33
C TYR A 767 17.87 -12.05 -40.50
N LEU A 768 18.16 -13.24 -41.04
CA LEU A 768 17.88 -14.52 -40.38
C LEU A 768 19.16 -15.36 -40.30
N ILE A 769 19.30 -16.12 -39.22
CA ILE A 769 20.29 -17.17 -39.12
C ILE A 769 19.60 -18.51 -39.31
N ALA A 770 19.99 -19.27 -40.32
CA ALA A 770 19.57 -20.65 -40.52
C ALA A 770 20.52 -21.57 -39.76
N ARG A 771 20.08 -22.08 -38.60
CA ARG A 771 20.82 -23.09 -37.83
C ARG A 771 20.56 -24.46 -38.42
N VAL A 772 21.61 -25.13 -38.90
CA VAL A 772 21.53 -26.46 -39.52
C VAL A 772 22.20 -27.49 -38.63
N TYR A 773 21.40 -28.32 -37.96
CA TYR A 773 21.87 -29.41 -37.09
C TYR A 773 21.94 -30.72 -37.85
N ASN A 774 22.75 -31.68 -37.38
CA ASN A 774 22.91 -33.00 -37.98
C ASN A 774 23.20 -32.98 -39.49
N VAL A 775 23.97 -32.00 -39.96
CA VAL A 775 24.13 -31.71 -41.40
C VAL A 775 24.69 -32.89 -42.20
N THR A 776 25.45 -33.79 -41.57
CA THR A 776 26.07 -34.97 -42.18
C THR A 776 25.15 -36.20 -42.24
N ALA A 777 23.94 -36.15 -41.67
CA ALA A 777 22.99 -37.26 -41.65
C ALA A 777 21.59 -36.82 -42.15
N ASP A 778 20.75 -36.30 -41.25
CA ASP A 778 19.42 -35.78 -41.55
C ASP A 778 19.31 -34.32 -41.06
N PRO A 779 19.54 -33.34 -41.95
CA PRO A 779 19.64 -31.94 -41.55
C PRO A 779 18.34 -31.39 -40.96
N ILE A 780 18.41 -30.86 -39.73
CA ILE A 780 17.31 -30.15 -39.09
C ILE A 780 17.60 -28.66 -39.14
N ILE A 781 16.70 -27.87 -39.73
CA ILE A 781 16.92 -26.44 -39.98
C ILE A 781 15.94 -25.60 -39.18
N GLU A 782 16.48 -24.60 -38.47
CA GLU A 782 15.72 -23.61 -37.71
C GLU A 782 16.16 -22.20 -38.11
N PHE A 783 15.20 -21.37 -38.52
CA PHE A 783 15.47 -19.96 -38.81
C PHE A 783 15.27 -19.13 -37.55
N VAL A 784 16.31 -18.44 -37.11
CA VAL A 784 16.31 -17.58 -35.93
C VAL A 784 16.36 -16.13 -36.39
N SER A 785 15.40 -15.32 -35.94
CA SER A 785 15.47 -13.85 -36.03
C SER A 785 16.03 -13.30 -34.72
N LEU A 786 17.10 -12.51 -34.79
CA LEU A 786 17.58 -11.77 -33.63
C LEU A 786 16.83 -10.45 -33.54
N ALA A 787 16.05 -10.26 -32.47
CA ALA A 787 15.45 -8.96 -32.17
C ALA A 787 16.52 -8.08 -31.50
N LEU A 788 17.23 -7.28 -32.29
CA LEU A 788 18.05 -6.20 -31.75
C LEU A 788 17.11 -5.07 -31.35
N TYR A 789 16.86 -4.93 -30.04
CA TYR A 789 16.17 -3.77 -29.50
C TYR A 789 17.08 -2.55 -29.69
N ASN A 790 16.75 -1.71 -30.68
CA ASN A 790 17.37 -0.39 -30.82
C ASN A 790 16.69 0.58 -29.85
N ASP A 791 17.06 0.49 -28.57
CA ASP A 791 16.89 1.58 -27.60
C ASP A 791 18.13 1.60 -26.69
N LEU A 792 19.12 2.41 -27.08
CA LEU A 792 20.19 2.92 -26.24
C LEU A 792 20.33 4.42 -26.49
#